data_AF-A0A1C9WNS8-F1
#
_entry.id   AF-A0A1C9WNS8-F1
#
_cell.length_a   1.000
_cell.length_b   1.000
_cell.length_c   1.000
_cell.angle_alpha   90.00
_cell.angle_beta   90.00
_cell.angle_gamma   90.00
#
_symmetry.space_group_name_H-M   'P 1'
#
loop_
_entity.id
_entity.type
_entity.pdbx_description
1 polymer ?
#
loop_
_entity_poly.entity_id
_entity_poly.type
_entity_poly.pdbx_seq_one_letter_code
_entity_poly.pdbx_strand_id
1 'polypeptide(L)'
;MLSPSHHSVFTRRLAAAVIVPGVLTSMLLFARQATAGTDPAATGICNGVVNQLAHRGAVQENLLKASAKKNADIIARLEAQRSGLQATAAALSVQIGEAKDAIAAIEEAELTLHAEIKAVQDDLAALDLEKSSTAAAVLELQGTLADLEAEKITTENQLAPLQDEEALALAAKEQLQSRAADLDARIAAKTSQLSVAMDEKEVLAAAAGAAAEALDAKTAEIAAAEDDLVTLTGAAAAAAAAVITAGTAVSEAASELQKLEATGAAAQAELDAQLARIGDAKTTLVELQGAATAAAGAVTAKNTAISAAQAELTSLQAEAEAAADALAAMTTTITAAEAELTTLQAAARSAAAAVTANTNSIAALGAEITALEQQIAAKNAEITAKEGQITAAQTELAARQTTKATLEAEIARLTVEIAEFEENSNSKKKRELIALQVVKQGELDTVNGQITATNGLIAGYQGDLAALQTEVNSLNSKLLAKQLESSNLQQQAAPLQSSLTAANDAVALKESEIAALKAQVPTLQTAVSDTNAAVAGKQTELTALQAQLPALEAAAATAASAAAAQEQLVADLEAAVPALTDNVTESQNAIAAQKLVLGQLEGELADANTALSATQAAAAAKAAELAGLQSQLPGLAQTLEDAAAAVSAKQAEITALNARMDILVAELTGLNAQIAAKEREITDLQAQVAPLLAQLDRLNGEISATEAQLKELQAQLTALDLKLTDANTTLAALQAKKNANKDAIAAQRTIVSGLQDQLGTLQNQIKSIDGQIALGGCAA
;
A
#
# COMPACT_ATOMS: atom_id res chain seq x y z
N MET A 1 10.05 25.08 -32.07
CA MET A 1 10.11 25.85 -33.34
C MET A 1 9.13 27.02 -33.23
N LEU A 2 9.48 28.17 -33.82
CA LEU A 2 8.68 29.41 -33.95
C LEU A 2 8.11 30.05 -32.65
N SER A 3 8.76 31.14 -32.23
CA SER A 3 8.23 32.29 -31.45
C SER A 3 7.99 33.47 -32.44
N PRO A 4 7.66 34.75 -32.08
CA PRO A 4 7.32 35.41 -30.80
C PRO A 4 5.80 35.73 -30.74
N SER A 5 5.18 36.83 -30.26
CA SER A 5 5.52 38.16 -29.67
C SER A 5 4.30 38.67 -28.86
N HIS A 6 4.35 39.51 -27.81
CA HIS A 6 5.11 40.74 -27.47
C HIS A 6 4.64 42.07 -28.13
N HIS A 7 3.71 42.82 -27.50
CA HIS A 7 3.99 44.05 -26.72
C HIS A 7 2.75 44.91 -26.38
N SER A 8 2.84 45.67 -25.28
CA SER A 8 2.03 46.86 -24.95
C SER A 8 2.91 48.13 -25.05
N VAL A 9 2.33 49.37 -24.98
CA VAL A 9 2.90 50.62 -24.35
C VAL A 9 2.22 51.96 -24.79
N PHE A 10 1.75 52.74 -23.80
CA PHE A 10 1.69 54.24 -23.63
C PHE A 10 1.05 55.29 -24.60
N THR A 11 0.02 55.98 -24.08
CA THR A 11 -0.17 57.46 -23.86
C THR A 11 -0.16 58.58 -24.95
N ARG A 12 -1.15 59.51 -24.76
CA ARG A 12 -1.09 61.01 -24.74
C ARG A 12 -1.12 61.90 -26.02
N ARG A 13 -2.22 62.70 -26.09
CA ARG A 13 -2.33 64.19 -26.25
C ARG A 13 -2.19 64.95 -27.61
N LEU A 14 -3.16 65.88 -27.79
CA LEU A 14 -3.09 67.30 -28.24
C LEU A 14 -3.58 67.74 -29.66
N ALA A 15 -3.89 69.05 -29.77
CA ALA A 15 -4.38 69.90 -30.90
C ALA A 15 -5.85 69.69 -31.39
N ALA A 16 -6.75 70.66 -31.70
CA ALA A 16 -6.92 72.15 -31.53
C ALA A 16 -6.95 73.09 -32.79
N ALA A 17 -8.01 73.95 -32.89
CA ALA A 17 -8.20 75.22 -33.70
C ALA A 17 -8.67 75.13 -35.20
N VAL A 18 -9.45 76.06 -35.90
CA VAL A 18 -10.11 77.41 -35.62
C VAL A 18 -11.13 78.00 -36.73
N ILE A 19 -12.06 79.01 -36.44
CA ILE A 19 -12.91 80.01 -37.29
C ILE A 19 -14.34 79.63 -37.93
N VAL A 20 -15.47 80.41 -38.25
CA VAL A 20 -16.12 81.83 -38.20
C VAL A 20 -16.41 82.56 -39.61
N PRO A 21 -17.38 83.54 -40.00
CA PRO A 21 -18.60 84.37 -39.53
C PRO A 21 -19.89 84.59 -40.51
N GLY A 22 -20.75 85.69 -40.47
CA GLY A 22 -21.95 86.04 -41.40
C GLY A 22 -22.71 87.46 -41.31
N VAL A 23 -23.66 87.91 -42.23
CA VAL A 23 -24.13 89.38 -42.45
C VAL A 23 -25.57 89.83 -43.11
N LEU A 24 -26.49 90.61 -42.43
CA LEU A 24 -27.25 92.00 -42.58
C LEU A 24 -28.15 92.69 -43.80
N THR A 25 -29.08 93.80 -43.66
CA THR A 25 -29.78 94.90 -44.67
C THR A 25 -31.12 95.90 -44.33
N SER A 26 -31.53 97.17 -44.91
CA SER A 26 -32.95 98.01 -44.96
C SER A 26 -33.30 99.63 -45.40
N MET A 27 -34.59 100.13 -45.81
CA MET A 27 -35.51 101.49 -45.70
C MET A 27 -35.88 102.83 -46.69
N LEU A 28 -36.99 103.77 -46.53
CA LEU A 28 -37.69 104.91 -47.48
C LEU A 28 -38.64 106.24 -47.00
N LEU A 29 -39.22 107.31 -47.80
CA LEU A 29 -40.17 108.61 -47.46
C LEU A 29 -40.90 109.72 -48.54
N PHE A 30 -41.89 110.77 -48.29
CA PHE A 30 -42.62 111.90 -49.24
C PHE A 30 -43.60 113.23 -48.77
N ALA A 31 -44.16 114.31 -49.58
CA ALA A 31 -45.17 115.58 -49.31
C ALA A 31 -45.77 116.64 -50.52
N ARG A 32 -46.57 117.86 -50.73
CA ARG A 32 -47.46 119.16 -50.24
C ARG A 32 -48.39 120.08 -51.37
N GLN A 33 -49.12 121.34 -51.56
CA GLN A 33 -49.71 122.83 -51.13
C GLN A 33 -50.90 123.59 -52.10
N ALA A 34 -51.61 124.85 -52.31
CA ALA A 34 -52.06 126.40 -51.97
C ALA A 34 -53.27 127.19 -52.91
N THR A 35 -53.98 128.46 -53.12
CA THR A 35 -54.47 129.99 -52.74
C THR A 35 -55.56 130.83 -53.77
N ALA A 36 -56.29 132.09 -53.95
CA ALA A 36 -56.80 133.60 -53.56
C ALA A 36 -58.05 134.37 -54.47
N GLY A 37 -58.81 135.63 -54.64
CA GLY A 37 -59.18 137.21 -54.37
C GLY A 37 -60.54 137.94 -55.13
N THR A 38 -61.24 139.22 -55.36
CA THR A 38 -61.50 140.86 -55.19
C THR A 38 -63.01 141.57 -55.61
N ASP A 39 -63.70 142.84 -55.90
CA ASP A 39 -63.77 144.47 -56.13
C ASP A 39 -65.22 145.43 -56.26
N PRO A 40 -65.43 146.87 -56.51
CA PRO A 40 -66.68 147.94 -56.34
C PRO A 40 -67.22 149.31 -57.28
N ALA A 41 -68.29 150.28 -57.01
CA ALA A 41 -68.94 151.56 -57.84
C ALA A 41 -69.97 152.87 -57.34
N ALA A 42 -70.57 153.97 -58.11
CA ALA A 42 -71.47 155.33 -57.78
C ALA A 42 -72.27 156.35 -58.92
N THR A 43 -73.09 157.58 -59.03
CA THR A 43 -74.07 158.79 -58.42
C THR A 43 -74.83 160.04 -59.34
N GLY A 44 -75.76 161.13 -58.97
CA GLY A 44 -76.50 162.37 -59.79
C GLY A 44 -77.60 163.61 -59.29
N ILE A 45 -78.19 164.76 -60.02
CA ILE A 45 -79.17 166.03 -59.59
C ILE A 45 -79.92 167.28 -60.55
N CYS A 46 -81.03 168.21 -60.27
CA CYS A 46 -81.67 169.58 -60.95
C CYS A 46 -83.06 170.45 -60.40
N ASN A 47 -83.92 171.61 -60.73
CA ASN A 47 -84.19 173.10 -61.37
C ASN A 47 -85.69 174.01 -61.30
N GLY A 48 -86.02 175.41 -61.58
CA GLY A 48 -87.44 176.25 -61.77
C GLY A 48 -87.82 177.94 -61.74
N VAL A 49 -89.01 178.69 -62.20
CA VAL A 49 -89.46 180.30 -62.27
C VAL A 49 -90.98 181.07 -62.60
N VAL A 50 -91.32 182.49 -62.50
CA VAL A 50 -92.37 183.69 -63.05
C VAL A 50 -93.85 184.34 -62.49
N ASN A 51 -94.77 185.47 -62.75
CA ASN A 51 -95.20 186.88 -63.48
C ASN A 51 -96.60 187.84 -63.11
N GLN A 52 -97.05 189.16 -63.59
CA GLN A 52 -98.37 190.11 -63.26
C GLN A 52 -98.92 191.57 -64.03
N LEU A 53 -100.18 192.32 -63.90
CA LEU A 53 -100.82 193.78 -64.36
C LEU A 53 -102.39 194.34 -63.92
N ALA A 54 -103.34 195.44 -64.13
CA ALA A 54 -103.79 196.96 -64.59
C ALA A 54 -105.42 197.51 -64.41
N HIS A 55 -106.33 198.66 -64.65
CA HIS A 55 -106.71 200.24 -64.86
C HIS A 55 -108.36 200.73 -65.04
N ARG A 56 -109.28 201.87 -65.21
CA ARG A 56 -109.75 203.46 -65.28
C ARG A 56 -111.41 203.86 -65.46
N GLY A 57 -112.34 204.99 -65.54
CA GLY A 57 -112.85 206.54 -65.30
C GLY A 57 -114.08 207.30 -66.24
N ALA A 58 -115.01 208.42 -66.25
CA ALA A 58 -115.93 209.60 -65.58
C ALA A 58 -116.94 210.58 -66.56
N VAL A 59 -117.93 211.67 -66.52
CA VAL A 59 -119.05 212.60 -65.75
C VAL A 59 -119.96 213.87 -66.48
N GLN A 60 -121.23 214.50 -66.12
CA GLN A 60 -122.09 215.82 -66.63
C GLN A 60 -123.44 216.50 -65.83
N GLU A 61 -124.51 217.49 -66.00
CA GLU A 61 -125.45 218.48 -66.90
C GLU A 61 -126.50 219.74 -66.33
N ASN A 62 -127.55 220.51 -67.00
CA ASN A 62 -128.35 221.90 -66.63
C ASN A 62 -129.96 222.44 -66.95
N LEU A 63 -130.50 223.81 -66.95
CA LEU A 63 -131.93 224.60 -66.83
C LEU A 63 -133.09 224.78 -67.96
N LEU A 64 -134.42 224.94 -67.58
CA LEU A 64 -135.74 225.17 -68.34
C LEU A 64 -135.95 224.46 -69.71
N LYS A 65 -136.52 223.23 -69.78
CA LYS A 65 -137.99 222.98 -69.95
C LYS A 65 -138.47 221.64 -69.34
N ALA A 66 -137.62 221.02 -68.50
CA ALA A 66 -137.87 219.94 -67.53
C ALA A 66 -139.09 218.98 -67.72
N SER A 67 -138.82 217.79 -68.28
CA SER A 67 -139.46 216.51 -67.84
C SER A 67 -138.80 215.26 -68.45
N ALA A 68 -138.62 215.23 -69.77
CA ALA A 68 -138.50 213.97 -70.52
C ALA A 68 -137.12 213.25 -70.51
N LYS A 69 -135.99 213.93 -70.27
CA LYS A 69 -134.65 213.35 -70.51
C LYS A 69 -134.25 212.22 -69.53
N LYS A 70 -134.90 212.13 -68.36
CA LYS A 70 -134.45 211.31 -67.22
C LYS A 70 -134.46 209.79 -67.46
N ASN A 71 -135.23 209.30 -68.44
CA ASN A 71 -135.39 207.87 -68.69
C ASN A 71 -134.29 207.24 -69.54
N ALA A 72 -133.41 208.02 -70.18
CA ALA A 72 -132.35 207.48 -71.04
C ALA A 72 -131.17 206.87 -70.25
N ASP A 73 -130.63 207.61 -69.28
CA ASP A 73 -129.39 207.24 -68.56
C ASP A 73 -129.57 206.03 -67.61
N ILE A 74 -130.80 205.70 -67.23
CA ILE A 74 -131.10 204.59 -66.32
C ILE A 74 -130.95 203.24 -67.03
N ILE A 75 -131.43 203.13 -68.28
CA ILE A 75 -131.46 201.88 -69.05
C ILE A 75 -130.04 201.40 -69.34
N ALA A 76 -129.19 202.27 -69.90
CA ALA A 76 -127.81 201.96 -70.25
C ALA A 76 -126.94 201.50 -69.06
N ARG A 77 -127.35 201.81 -67.83
CA ARG A 77 -126.63 201.42 -66.60
C ARG A 77 -126.99 200.00 -66.15
N LEU A 78 -128.23 199.58 -66.35
CA LEU A 78 -128.72 198.23 -66.00
C LEU A 78 -128.16 197.17 -66.95
N GLU A 79 -128.06 197.49 -68.25
CA GLU A 79 -127.47 196.60 -69.27
C GLU A 79 -126.00 196.24 -68.97
N ALA A 80 -125.23 197.21 -68.44
CA ALA A 80 -123.82 196.98 -68.08
C ALA A 80 -123.65 195.99 -66.91
N GLN A 81 -124.52 196.03 -65.88
CA GLN A 81 -124.45 195.10 -64.75
C GLN A 81 -124.79 193.67 -65.16
N ARG A 82 -125.73 193.50 -66.09
CA ARG A 82 -126.15 192.20 -66.64
C ARG A 82 -124.99 191.43 -67.27
N SER A 83 -124.16 192.12 -68.07
CA SER A 83 -122.99 191.53 -68.72
C SER A 83 -121.93 191.04 -67.71
N GLY A 84 -121.74 191.74 -66.60
CA GLY A 84 -120.75 191.35 -65.58
C GLY A 84 -121.11 190.05 -64.86
N LEU A 85 -122.39 189.86 -64.54
CA LEU A 85 -122.87 188.66 -63.84
C LEU A 85 -122.82 187.39 -64.72
N GLN A 86 -122.97 187.51 -66.05
CA GLN A 86 -122.90 186.36 -66.95
C GLN A 86 -121.48 185.76 -67.05
N ALA A 87 -120.42 186.56 -66.88
CA ALA A 87 -119.04 186.07 -66.97
C ALA A 87 -118.68 185.13 -65.79
N THR A 88 -119.04 185.49 -64.57
CA THR A 88 -118.67 184.75 -63.35
C THR A 88 -119.36 183.38 -63.26
N ALA A 89 -120.56 183.23 -63.84
CA ALA A 89 -121.27 181.95 -63.88
C ALA A 89 -120.54 180.88 -64.72
N ALA A 90 -119.80 181.28 -65.76
CA ALA A 90 -119.04 180.35 -66.60
C ALA A 90 -117.85 179.73 -65.84
N ALA A 91 -117.15 180.51 -65.03
CA ALA A 91 -115.97 180.06 -64.28
C ALA A 91 -116.29 178.97 -63.24
N LEU A 92 -117.39 179.15 -62.49
CA LEU A 92 -117.83 178.19 -61.46
C LEU A 92 -118.17 176.80 -62.02
N SER A 93 -118.58 176.71 -63.28
CA SER A 93 -118.92 175.43 -63.92
C SER A 93 -117.69 174.55 -64.21
N VAL A 94 -116.50 175.14 -64.32
CA VAL A 94 -115.25 174.40 -64.61
C VAL A 94 -114.74 173.68 -63.38
N GLN A 95 -114.67 174.38 -62.24
CA GLN A 95 -114.11 173.87 -60.97
C GLN A 95 -114.91 172.67 -60.41
N ILE A 96 -116.20 172.55 -60.77
CA ILE A 96 -117.07 171.41 -60.42
C ILE A 96 -116.66 170.12 -61.17
N GLY A 97 -116.01 170.23 -62.33
CA GLY A 97 -115.49 169.09 -63.09
C GLY A 97 -114.24 168.51 -62.44
N GLU A 98 -113.21 169.35 -62.27
CA GLU A 98 -111.88 168.98 -61.76
C GLU A 98 -111.95 168.25 -60.40
N ALA A 99 -112.88 168.66 -59.53
CA ALA A 99 -113.06 168.05 -58.21
C ALA A 99 -113.73 166.65 -58.23
N LYS A 100 -114.29 166.19 -59.35
CA LYS A 100 -114.87 164.83 -59.48
C LYS A 100 -113.84 163.79 -59.87
N ASP A 101 -112.97 164.10 -60.84
CA ASP A 101 -112.00 163.13 -61.37
C ASP A 101 -111.00 162.67 -60.30
N ALA A 102 -110.67 163.56 -59.36
CA ALA A 102 -109.82 163.28 -58.20
C ALA A 102 -110.39 162.22 -57.22
N ILE A 103 -111.69 161.92 -57.25
CA ILE A 103 -112.30 160.90 -56.38
C ILE A 103 -112.05 159.49 -56.94
N ALA A 104 -112.23 159.30 -58.26
CA ALA A 104 -112.13 158.00 -58.90
C ALA A 104 -110.74 157.36 -58.74
N ALA A 105 -109.68 158.19 -58.81
CA ALA A 105 -108.30 157.74 -58.65
C ALA A 105 -107.95 157.18 -57.25
N ILE A 106 -108.75 157.50 -56.22
CA ILE A 106 -108.53 157.01 -54.85
C ILE A 106 -109.34 155.72 -54.61
N GLU A 107 -110.52 155.60 -55.22
CA GLU A 107 -111.39 154.42 -55.13
C GLU A 107 -110.74 153.18 -55.78
N GLU A 108 -109.93 153.35 -56.84
CA GLU A 108 -109.17 152.25 -57.46
C GLU A 108 -108.07 151.68 -56.54
N ALA A 109 -107.43 152.53 -55.71
CA ALA A 109 -106.31 152.14 -54.87
C ALA A 109 -106.69 151.31 -53.61
N GLU A 110 -107.96 151.29 -53.18
CA GLU A 110 -108.38 150.47 -52.02
C GLU A 110 -108.53 148.98 -52.35
N LEU A 111 -108.65 148.63 -53.64
CA LEU A 111 -108.83 147.24 -54.09
C LEU A 111 -107.54 146.42 -53.96
N THR A 112 -106.39 146.96 -54.38
CA THR A 112 -105.10 146.26 -54.33
C THR A 112 -104.72 145.86 -52.91
N LEU A 113 -104.93 146.78 -51.96
CA LEU A 113 -104.54 146.62 -50.55
C LEU A 113 -105.32 145.52 -49.81
N HIS A 114 -106.55 145.21 -50.25
CA HIS A 114 -107.32 144.09 -49.70
C HIS A 114 -106.69 142.72 -50.01
N ALA A 115 -106.04 142.57 -51.16
CA ALA A 115 -105.42 141.30 -51.55
C ALA A 115 -104.17 141.00 -50.72
N GLU A 116 -103.33 142.02 -50.50
CA GLU A 116 -102.09 141.92 -49.72
C GLU A 116 -102.35 141.50 -48.28
N ILE A 117 -103.38 142.05 -47.64
CA ILE A 117 -103.76 141.73 -46.25
C ILE A 117 -104.09 140.24 -46.08
N LYS A 118 -104.82 139.63 -47.02
CA LYS A 118 -105.27 138.24 -46.88
C LYS A 118 -104.11 137.24 -46.93
N ALA A 119 -103.17 137.42 -47.85
CA ALA A 119 -102.06 136.47 -48.04
C ALA A 119 -101.26 136.26 -46.73
N VAL A 120 -100.94 137.34 -46.04
CA VAL A 120 -100.20 137.31 -44.76
C VAL A 120 -100.99 136.62 -43.64
N GLN A 121 -102.33 136.60 -43.69
CA GLN A 121 -103.17 135.88 -42.72
C GLN A 121 -103.19 134.37 -42.98
N ASP A 122 -103.18 133.95 -44.24
CA ASP A 122 -103.15 132.53 -44.61
C ASP A 122 -101.77 131.91 -44.27
N ASP A 123 -100.66 132.62 -44.51
CA ASP A 123 -99.29 132.17 -44.18
C ASP A 123 -99.06 131.97 -42.67
N LEU A 124 -99.63 132.84 -41.82
CA LEU A 124 -99.49 132.75 -40.36
C LEU A 124 -100.06 131.45 -39.79
N ALA A 125 -101.19 130.98 -40.33
CA ALA A 125 -101.86 129.77 -39.86
C ALA A 125 -101.08 128.48 -40.16
N ALA A 126 -100.21 128.49 -41.18
CA ALA A 126 -99.37 127.35 -41.53
C ALA A 126 -98.20 127.16 -40.54
N LEU A 127 -97.54 128.27 -40.16
CA LEU A 127 -96.37 128.26 -39.27
C LEU A 127 -96.69 127.74 -37.85
N ASP A 128 -97.87 128.09 -37.32
CA ASP A 128 -98.30 127.67 -35.98
C ASP A 128 -98.52 126.15 -35.89
N LEU A 129 -99.01 125.53 -36.99
CA LEU A 129 -99.22 124.09 -37.09
C LEU A 129 -97.87 123.32 -37.12
N GLU A 130 -96.92 123.79 -37.92
CA GLU A 130 -95.58 123.20 -38.10
C GLU A 130 -94.77 123.24 -36.78
N LYS A 131 -94.90 124.33 -36.01
CA LYS A 131 -94.33 124.45 -34.67
C LYS A 131 -94.89 123.39 -33.70
N SER A 132 -96.19 123.15 -33.73
CA SER A 132 -96.84 122.25 -32.77
C SER A 132 -96.51 120.77 -32.98
N SER A 133 -96.29 120.30 -34.23
CA SER A 133 -95.89 118.91 -34.47
C SER A 133 -94.43 118.65 -34.07
N THR A 134 -93.55 119.61 -34.35
CA THR A 134 -92.11 119.52 -34.02
C THR A 134 -91.88 119.42 -32.51
N ALA A 135 -92.71 120.09 -31.69
CA ALA A 135 -92.64 120.01 -30.23
C ALA A 135 -92.98 118.61 -29.68
N ALA A 136 -93.90 117.87 -30.31
CA ALA A 136 -94.31 116.54 -29.86
C ALA A 136 -93.19 115.49 -30.04
N ALA A 137 -92.50 115.53 -31.18
CA ALA A 137 -91.41 114.58 -31.50
C ALA A 137 -90.22 114.67 -30.53
N VAL A 138 -89.98 115.85 -29.93
CA VAL A 138 -88.93 116.04 -28.90
C VAL A 138 -89.26 115.24 -27.62
N LEU A 139 -90.52 115.21 -27.20
CA LEU A 139 -90.93 114.51 -25.97
C LEU A 139 -90.90 112.98 -26.12
N GLU A 140 -91.20 112.47 -27.31
CA GLU A 140 -91.15 111.02 -27.61
C GLU A 140 -89.72 110.48 -27.51
N LEU A 141 -88.75 111.15 -28.16
CA LEU A 141 -87.33 110.79 -28.09
C LEU A 141 -86.73 110.90 -26.68
N GLN A 142 -87.24 111.81 -25.83
CA GLN A 142 -86.83 111.89 -24.42
C GLN A 142 -87.28 110.68 -23.60
N GLY A 143 -88.40 110.05 -23.95
CA GLY A 143 -88.83 108.79 -23.34
C GLY A 143 -87.90 107.64 -23.73
N THR A 144 -87.67 107.46 -25.03
CA THR A 144 -86.84 106.37 -25.56
C THR A 144 -85.41 106.37 -25.01
N LEU A 145 -84.82 107.54 -24.80
CA LEU A 145 -83.47 107.66 -24.24
C LEU A 145 -83.38 107.10 -22.80
N ALA A 146 -84.37 107.39 -21.95
CA ALA A 146 -84.38 106.97 -20.56
C ALA A 146 -84.58 105.44 -20.38
N ASP A 147 -85.39 104.82 -21.25
CA ASP A 147 -85.59 103.37 -21.25
C ASP A 147 -84.30 102.63 -21.63
N LEU A 148 -83.55 103.13 -22.62
CA LEU A 148 -82.26 102.56 -23.04
C LEU A 148 -81.18 102.67 -21.96
N GLU A 149 -81.12 103.80 -21.24
CA GLU A 149 -80.20 103.96 -20.09
C GLU A 149 -80.50 102.96 -18.95
N ALA A 150 -81.78 102.65 -18.71
CA ALA A 150 -82.19 101.67 -17.70
C ALA A 150 -81.85 100.22 -18.10
N GLU A 151 -81.99 99.86 -19.38
CA GLU A 151 -81.60 98.53 -19.88
C GLU A 151 -80.07 98.34 -19.82
N LYS A 152 -79.30 99.39 -20.13
CA LYS A 152 -77.83 99.38 -20.03
C LYS A 152 -77.36 99.00 -18.62
N ILE A 153 -77.87 99.68 -17.59
CA ILE A 153 -77.53 99.43 -16.18
C ILE A 153 -77.94 98.00 -15.76
N THR A 154 -79.04 97.49 -16.30
CA THR A 154 -79.49 96.11 -16.01
C THR A 154 -78.50 95.07 -16.54
N THR A 155 -77.98 95.28 -17.76
CA THR A 155 -76.96 94.41 -18.39
C THR A 155 -75.63 94.45 -17.61
N GLU A 156 -75.19 95.64 -17.18
CA GLU A 156 -73.94 95.80 -16.41
C GLU A 156 -73.98 95.07 -15.05
N ASN A 157 -75.13 95.07 -14.36
CA ASN A 157 -75.28 94.35 -13.08
C ASN A 157 -75.34 92.82 -13.23
N GLN A 158 -75.66 92.28 -14.40
CA GLN A 158 -75.65 90.83 -14.66
C GLN A 158 -74.25 90.31 -15.01
N LEU A 159 -73.38 91.16 -15.57
CA LEU A 159 -72.06 90.78 -16.05
C LEU A 159 -71.03 90.55 -14.92
N ALA A 160 -71.00 91.43 -13.92
CA ALA A 160 -69.99 91.41 -12.86
C ALA A 160 -69.86 90.09 -12.08
N PRO A 161 -70.93 89.46 -11.54
CA PRO A 161 -70.80 88.23 -10.75
C PRO A 161 -70.27 87.04 -11.57
N LEU A 162 -70.59 86.97 -12.87
CA LEU A 162 -70.13 85.89 -13.74
C LEU A 162 -68.60 85.96 -13.98
N GLN A 163 -68.03 87.16 -13.99
CA GLN A 163 -66.59 87.37 -14.16
C GLN A 163 -65.80 86.98 -12.90
N ASP A 164 -66.34 87.24 -11.71
CA ASP A 164 -65.75 86.77 -10.45
C ASP A 164 -65.81 85.23 -10.33
N GLU A 165 -66.91 84.60 -10.74
CA GLU A 165 -67.03 83.14 -10.77
C GLU A 165 -66.04 82.50 -11.77
N GLU A 166 -65.83 83.09 -12.95
CA GLU A 166 -64.84 82.60 -13.92
C GLU A 166 -63.41 82.64 -13.34
N ALA A 167 -63.04 83.74 -12.69
CA ALA A 167 -61.74 83.90 -12.04
C ALA A 167 -61.50 82.87 -10.92
N LEU A 168 -62.53 82.59 -10.10
CA LEU A 168 -62.47 81.57 -9.06
C LEU A 168 -62.38 80.15 -9.64
N ALA A 169 -63.09 79.85 -10.74
CA ALA A 169 -63.03 78.56 -11.41
C ALA A 169 -61.64 78.32 -12.06
N LEU A 170 -61.03 79.35 -12.64
CA LEU A 170 -59.65 79.32 -13.16
C LEU A 170 -58.62 79.04 -12.07
N ALA A 171 -58.69 79.76 -10.94
CA ALA A 171 -57.78 79.53 -9.81
C ALA A 171 -57.91 78.12 -9.21
N ALA A 172 -59.15 77.60 -9.11
CA ALA A 172 -59.41 76.24 -8.66
C ALA A 172 -58.84 75.18 -9.62
N LYS A 173 -58.91 75.41 -10.95
CA LYS A 173 -58.29 74.55 -11.96
C LYS A 173 -56.77 74.49 -11.78
N GLU A 174 -56.10 75.64 -11.63
CA GLU A 174 -54.63 75.68 -11.47
C GLU A 174 -54.17 74.96 -10.19
N GLN A 175 -54.90 75.13 -9.07
CA GLN A 175 -54.61 74.40 -7.83
C GLN A 175 -54.77 72.87 -7.99
N LEU A 176 -55.76 72.41 -8.76
CA LEU A 176 -55.95 71.00 -9.07
C LEU A 176 -54.84 70.47 -10.00
N GLN A 177 -54.42 71.24 -11.01
CA GLN A 177 -53.31 70.87 -11.90
C GLN A 177 -51.98 70.76 -11.14
N SER A 178 -51.70 71.66 -10.20
CA SER A 178 -50.52 71.57 -9.30
C SER A 178 -50.55 70.29 -8.46
N ARG A 179 -51.72 69.91 -7.92
CA ARG A 179 -51.91 68.67 -7.16
C ARG A 179 -51.84 67.40 -8.03
N ALA A 180 -52.14 67.47 -9.33
CA ALA A 180 -51.94 66.36 -10.26
C ALA A 180 -50.44 66.09 -10.45
N ALA A 181 -49.64 67.14 -10.67
CA ALA A 181 -48.19 67.03 -10.84
C ALA A 181 -47.46 66.46 -9.61
N ASP A 182 -47.91 66.76 -8.38
CA ASP A 182 -47.41 66.10 -7.16
C ASP A 182 -47.69 64.59 -7.17
N LEU A 183 -48.90 64.19 -7.57
CA LEU A 183 -49.28 62.77 -7.67
C LEU A 183 -48.48 62.04 -8.76
N ASP A 184 -48.29 62.63 -9.93
CA ASP A 184 -47.43 62.07 -10.99
C ASP A 184 -45.98 61.89 -10.51
N ALA A 185 -45.41 62.89 -9.83
CA ALA A 185 -44.06 62.80 -9.25
C ALA A 185 -43.96 61.69 -8.18
N ARG A 186 -45.00 61.53 -7.35
CA ARG A 186 -45.09 60.49 -6.32
C ARG A 186 -45.31 59.10 -6.92
N ILE A 187 -46.03 58.97 -8.03
CA ILE A 187 -46.17 57.73 -8.81
C ILE A 187 -44.81 57.35 -9.39
N ALA A 188 -44.13 58.25 -10.11
CA ALA A 188 -42.82 57.99 -10.70
C ALA A 188 -41.77 57.58 -9.65
N ALA A 189 -41.76 58.24 -8.49
CA ALA A 189 -40.91 57.84 -7.36
C ALA A 189 -41.24 56.44 -6.82
N LYS A 190 -42.52 56.05 -6.79
CA LYS A 190 -42.96 54.71 -6.38
C LYS A 190 -42.68 53.64 -7.43
N THR A 191 -42.79 53.93 -8.72
CA THR A 191 -42.37 53.04 -9.81
C THR A 191 -40.86 52.76 -9.76
N SER A 192 -40.04 53.79 -9.47
CA SER A 192 -38.60 53.61 -9.28
C SER A 192 -38.27 52.73 -8.06
N GLN A 193 -38.93 52.98 -6.90
CA GLN A 193 -38.77 52.13 -5.71
C GLN A 193 -39.23 50.68 -5.95
N LEU A 194 -40.29 50.49 -6.73
CA LEU A 194 -40.79 49.16 -7.11
C LEU A 194 -39.77 48.41 -7.99
N SER A 195 -39.14 49.06 -8.96
CA SER A 195 -38.08 48.46 -9.79
C SER A 195 -36.92 47.99 -8.91
N VAL A 196 -36.39 48.86 -8.05
CA VAL A 196 -35.27 48.51 -7.16
C VAL A 196 -35.63 47.35 -6.23
N ALA A 197 -36.85 47.32 -5.66
CA ALA A 197 -37.30 46.21 -4.82
C ALA A 197 -37.44 44.89 -5.60
N MET A 198 -37.80 44.93 -6.89
CA MET A 198 -37.85 43.76 -7.78
C MET A 198 -36.44 43.26 -8.12
N ASP A 199 -35.51 44.16 -8.46
CA ASP A 199 -34.11 43.83 -8.73
C ASP A 199 -33.42 43.22 -7.49
N GLU A 200 -33.63 43.82 -6.31
CA GLU A 200 -33.13 43.30 -5.03
C GLU A 200 -33.71 41.92 -4.68
N LYS A 201 -35.00 41.67 -4.99
CA LYS A 201 -35.61 40.35 -4.81
C LYS A 201 -34.97 39.31 -5.73
N GLU A 202 -34.65 39.64 -6.98
CA GLU A 202 -33.99 38.71 -7.90
C GLU A 202 -32.58 38.33 -7.43
N VAL A 203 -31.80 39.31 -6.94
CA VAL A 203 -30.49 39.06 -6.32
C VAL A 203 -30.59 38.15 -5.08
N LEU A 204 -31.58 38.38 -4.21
CA LEU A 204 -31.83 37.53 -3.05
C LEU A 204 -32.33 36.13 -3.42
N ALA A 205 -33.10 36.00 -4.50
CA ALA A 205 -33.55 34.70 -5.00
C ALA A 205 -32.39 33.88 -5.59
N ALA A 206 -31.46 34.54 -6.29
CA ALA A 206 -30.21 33.91 -6.74
C ALA A 206 -29.32 33.49 -5.55
N ALA A 207 -29.25 34.31 -4.50
CA ALA A 207 -28.53 33.95 -3.26
C ALA A 207 -29.15 32.75 -2.53
N ALA A 208 -30.49 32.67 -2.46
CA ALA A 208 -31.20 31.52 -1.91
C ALA A 208 -30.98 30.25 -2.75
N GLY A 209 -30.97 30.37 -4.09
CA GLY A 209 -30.63 29.27 -5.00
C GLY A 209 -29.21 28.75 -4.76
N ALA A 210 -28.22 29.63 -4.70
CA ALA A 210 -26.84 29.27 -4.41
C ALA A 210 -26.64 28.65 -3.01
N ALA A 211 -27.42 29.07 -2.01
CA ALA A 211 -27.42 28.46 -0.68
C ALA A 211 -28.01 27.03 -0.69
N ALA A 212 -29.05 26.78 -1.50
CA ALA A 212 -29.60 25.43 -1.70
C ALA A 212 -28.61 24.52 -2.45
N GLU A 213 -28.02 24.99 -3.56
CA GLU A 213 -27.00 24.24 -4.31
C GLU A 213 -25.78 23.89 -3.43
N ALA A 214 -25.35 24.79 -2.55
CA ALA A 214 -24.27 24.53 -1.59
C ALA A 214 -24.65 23.50 -0.51
N LEU A 215 -25.91 23.48 -0.06
CA LEU A 215 -26.42 22.50 0.90
C LEU A 215 -26.55 21.11 0.27
N ASP A 216 -27.09 21.03 -0.95
CA ASP A 216 -27.19 19.78 -1.72
C ASP A 216 -25.81 19.21 -2.05
N ALA A 217 -24.86 20.05 -2.50
CA ALA A 217 -23.49 19.65 -2.77
C ALA A 217 -22.79 19.09 -1.52
N LYS A 218 -22.94 19.74 -0.35
CA LYS A 218 -22.38 19.23 0.92
C LYS A 218 -23.08 17.97 1.41
N THR A 219 -24.37 17.80 1.14
CA THR A 219 -25.09 16.56 1.42
C THR A 219 -24.58 15.40 0.55
N ALA A 220 -24.27 15.66 -0.73
CA ALA A 220 -23.64 14.69 -1.62
C ALA A 220 -22.19 14.34 -1.23
N GLU A 221 -21.40 15.32 -0.78
CA GLU A 221 -20.05 15.07 -0.22
C GLU A 221 -20.10 14.18 1.03
N ILE A 222 -21.10 14.38 1.91
CA ILE A 222 -21.29 13.53 3.11
C ILE A 222 -21.64 12.10 2.70
N ALA A 223 -22.59 11.91 1.78
CA ALA A 223 -22.96 10.57 1.31
C ALA A 223 -21.78 9.82 0.67
N ALA A 224 -20.95 10.52 -0.12
CA ALA A 224 -19.72 9.94 -0.66
C ALA A 224 -18.70 9.59 0.43
N ALA A 225 -18.56 10.43 1.47
CA ALA A 225 -17.70 10.15 2.60
C ALA A 225 -18.21 8.99 3.49
N GLU A 226 -19.53 8.78 3.56
CA GLU A 226 -20.16 7.64 4.24
C GLU A 226 -19.84 6.32 3.50
N ASP A 227 -19.95 6.27 2.16
CA ASP A 227 -19.56 5.11 1.34
C ASP A 227 -18.04 4.84 1.39
N ASP A 228 -17.20 5.88 1.35
CA ASP A 228 -15.75 5.77 1.57
C ASP A 228 -15.44 5.14 2.95
N LEU A 229 -16.14 5.57 4.01
CA LEU A 229 -15.94 5.06 5.37
C LEU A 229 -16.41 3.61 5.52
N VAL A 230 -17.51 3.22 4.88
CA VAL A 230 -17.94 1.80 4.80
C VAL A 230 -16.88 0.96 4.07
N THR A 231 -16.33 1.48 2.98
CA THR A 231 -15.26 0.81 2.22
C THR A 231 -13.98 0.63 3.05
N LEU A 232 -13.54 1.69 3.75
CA LEU A 232 -12.33 1.68 4.59
C LEU A 232 -12.48 0.81 5.84
N THR A 233 -13.66 0.78 6.47
CA THR A 233 -13.93 -0.11 7.61
C THR A 233 -14.03 -1.58 7.18
N GLY A 234 -14.57 -1.86 5.99
CA GLY A 234 -14.50 -3.19 5.36
C GLY A 234 -13.05 -3.62 5.08
N ALA A 235 -12.22 -2.72 4.56
CA ALA A 235 -10.79 -2.99 4.33
C ALA A 235 -10.02 -3.26 5.65
N ALA A 236 -10.32 -2.51 6.72
CA ALA A 236 -9.74 -2.74 8.04
C ALA A 236 -10.16 -4.09 8.65
N ALA A 237 -11.41 -4.51 8.45
CA ALA A 237 -11.88 -5.84 8.87
C ALA A 237 -11.19 -6.97 8.09
N ALA A 238 -10.97 -6.80 6.78
CA ALA A 238 -10.22 -7.75 5.96
C ALA A 238 -8.74 -7.84 6.38
N ALA A 239 -8.10 -6.70 6.68
CA ALA A 239 -6.73 -6.68 7.20
C ALA A 239 -6.62 -7.35 8.58
N ALA A 240 -7.63 -7.19 9.45
CA ALA A 240 -7.67 -7.87 10.75
C ALA A 240 -7.80 -9.40 10.59
N ALA A 241 -8.60 -9.87 9.63
CA ALA A 241 -8.67 -11.29 9.29
C ALA A 241 -7.33 -11.82 8.76
N ALA A 242 -6.62 -11.05 7.92
CA ALA A 242 -5.29 -11.41 7.43
C ALA A 242 -4.24 -11.53 8.55
N VAL A 243 -4.25 -10.61 9.54
CA VAL A 243 -3.40 -10.71 10.75
C VAL A 243 -3.67 -12.00 11.52
N ILE A 244 -4.94 -12.37 11.70
CA ILE A 244 -5.31 -13.63 12.37
C ILE A 244 -4.80 -14.84 11.57
N THR A 245 -5.00 -14.87 10.25
CA THR A 245 -4.53 -15.96 9.38
C THR A 245 -3.01 -16.12 9.42
N ALA A 246 -2.26 -15.02 9.29
CA ALA A 246 -0.79 -15.06 9.38
C ALA A 246 -0.32 -15.48 10.78
N GLY A 247 -0.99 -15.02 11.84
CA GLY A 247 -0.68 -15.42 13.22
C GLY A 247 -0.91 -16.91 13.49
N THR A 248 -1.96 -17.50 12.90
CA THR A 248 -2.17 -18.95 12.90
C THR A 248 -1.06 -19.67 12.15
N ALA A 249 -0.70 -19.23 10.94
CA ALA A 249 0.35 -19.87 10.13
C ALA A 249 1.72 -19.84 10.82
N VAL A 250 2.10 -18.72 11.46
CA VAL A 250 3.31 -18.63 12.31
C VAL A 250 3.27 -19.63 13.47
N SER A 251 2.12 -19.76 14.14
CA SER A 251 1.94 -20.69 15.27
C SER A 251 2.04 -22.16 14.85
N GLU A 252 1.48 -22.52 13.70
CA GLU A 252 1.58 -23.86 13.12
C GLU A 252 3.01 -24.16 12.65
N ALA A 253 3.67 -23.21 11.97
CA ALA A 253 5.05 -23.35 11.51
C ALA A 253 6.05 -23.48 12.66
N ALA A 254 5.84 -22.77 13.78
CA ALA A 254 6.63 -22.92 15.00
C ALA A 254 6.39 -24.28 15.70
N SER A 255 5.16 -24.80 15.65
CA SER A 255 4.82 -26.11 16.20
C SER A 255 5.49 -27.25 15.42
N GLU A 256 5.48 -27.18 14.09
CA GLU A 256 6.19 -28.15 13.25
C GLU A 256 7.71 -28.03 13.40
N LEU A 257 8.25 -26.81 13.59
CA LEU A 257 9.67 -26.62 13.90
C LEU A 257 10.07 -27.33 15.20
N GLN A 258 9.28 -27.18 16.27
CA GLN A 258 9.54 -27.87 17.55
C GLN A 258 9.53 -29.40 17.40
N LYS A 259 8.63 -29.93 16.56
CA LYS A 259 8.56 -31.36 16.22
C LYS A 259 9.77 -31.85 15.41
N LEU A 260 10.25 -31.06 14.45
CA LEU A 260 11.48 -31.36 13.69
C LEU A 260 12.72 -31.28 14.59
N GLU A 261 12.81 -30.31 15.51
CA GLU A 261 13.91 -30.22 16.47
C GLU A 261 13.93 -31.42 17.43
N ALA A 262 12.78 -31.88 17.90
CA ALA A 262 12.67 -33.12 18.68
C ALA A 262 13.09 -34.37 17.88
N THR A 263 12.75 -34.43 16.58
CA THR A 263 13.17 -35.51 15.67
C THR A 263 14.69 -35.51 15.46
N GLY A 264 15.28 -34.33 15.22
CA GLY A 264 16.73 -34.18 15.07
C GLY A 264 17.51 -34.55 16.35
N ALA A 265 16.98 -34.19 17.52
CA ALA A 265 17.54 -34.59 18.79
C ALA A 265 17.48 -36.12 19.00
N ALA A 266 16.40 -36.78 18.58
CA ALA A 266 16.28 -38.24 18.62
C ALA A 266 17.24 -38.94 17.64
N ALA A 267 17.41 -38.40 16.43
CA ALA A 267 18.38 -38.92 15.46
C ALA A 267 19.82 -38.82 15.98
N GLN A 268 20.19 -37.69 16.59
CA GLN A 268 21.50 -37.52 17.23
C GLN A 268 21.70 -38.51 18.39
N ALA A 269 20.68 -38.71 19.22
CA ALA A 269 20.76 -39.63 20.35
C ALA A 269 20.98 -41.10 19.93
N GLU A 270 20.38 -41.57 18.82
CA GLU A 270 20.65 -42.92 18.31
C GLU A 270 22.04 -43.04 17.66
N LEU A 271 22.54 -41.99 16.99
CA LEU A 271 23.92 -41.93 16.50
C LEU A 271 24.93 -42.00 17.67
N ASP A 272 24.73 -41.20 18.72
CA ASP A 272 25.58 -41.18 19.91
C ASP A 272 25.53 -42.53 20.64
N ALA A 273 24.34 -43.14 20.76
CA ALA A 273 24.17 -44.48 21.33
C ALA A 273 24.87 -45.57 20.49
N GLN A 274 24.83 -45.47 19.16
CA GLN A 274 25.52 -46.41 18.27
C GLN A 274 27.06 -46.27 18.39
N LEU A 275 27.57 -45.04 18.48
CA LEU A 275 29.00 -44.78 18.74
C LEU A 275 29.45 -45.33 20.10
N ALA A 276 28.61 -45.22 21.14
CA ALA A 276 28.86 -45.86 22.43
C ALA A 276 28.91 -47.40 22.33
N ARG A 277 27.93 -48.02 21.66
CA ARG A 277 27.92 -49.49 21.40
C ARG A 277 29.20 -49.95 20.69
N ILE A 278 29.71 -49.17 19.73
CA ILE A 278 30.98 -49.47 19.03
C ILE A 278 32.17 -49.40 20.01
N GLY A 279 32.21 -48.43 20.92
CA GLY A 279 33.25 -48.33 21.95
C GLY A 279 33.26 -49.52 22.92
N ASP A 280 32.09 -49.91 23.42
CA ASP A 280 31.94 -51.08 24.30
C ASP A 280 32.31 -52.38 23.56
N ALA A 281 31.84 -52.53 22.32
CA ALA A 281 32.11 -53.71 21.49
C ALA A 281 33.60 -53.85 21.15
N LYS A 282 34.31 -52.74 20.89
CA LYS A 282 35.77 -52.73 20.69
C LYS A 282 36.55 -53.02 21.98
N THR A 283 36.04 -52.59 23.14
CA THR A 283 36.64 -52.92 24.43
C THR A 283 36.56 -54.43 24.70
N THR A 284 35.36 -55.00 24.51
CA THR A 284 35.12 -56.46 24.60
C THR A 284 35.99 -57.24 23.61
N LEU A 285 36.20 -56.71 22.39
CA LEU A 285 37.06 -57.34 21.39
C LEU A 285 38.51 -57.47 21.86
N VAL A 286 39.09 -56.43 22.46
CA VAL A 286 40.47 -56.47 22.98
C VAL A 286 40.62 -57.51 24.09
N GLU A 287 39.62 -57.64 24.97
CA GLU A 287 39.59 -58.68 26.01
C GLU A 287 39.53 -60.10 25.40
N LEU A 288 38.68 -60.32 24.40
CA LEU A 288 38.55 -61.61 23.70
C LEU A 288 39.79 -61.98 22.88
N GLN A 289 40.40 -61.02 22.18
CA GLN A 289 41.69 -61.22 21.49
C GLN A 289 42.80 -61.56 22.48
N GLY A 290 42.83 -60.91 23.65
CA GLY A 290 43.74 -61.25 24.75
C GLY A 290 43.53 -62.67 25.28
N ALA A 291 42.28 -63.06 25.52
CA ALA A 291 41.92 -64.40 25.98
C ALA A 291 42.27 -65.49 24.94
N ALA A 292 42.01 -65.24 23.65
CA ALA A 292 42.38 -66.14 22.56
C ALA A 292 43.91 -66.31 22.45
N THR A 293 44.66 -65.22 22.58
CA THR A 293 46.14 -65.23 22.59
C THR A 293 46.67 -66.03 23.78
N ALA A 294 46.11 -65.83 24.98
CA ALA A 294 46.50 -66.57 26.18
C ALA A 294 46.19 -68.08 26.07
N ALA A 295 45.03 -68.45 25.52
CA ALA A 295 44.65 -69.85 25.31
C ALA A 295 45.55 -70.54 24.27
N ALA A 296 45.87 -69.88 23.15
CA ALA A 296 46.83 -70.37 22.16
C ALA A 296 48.25 -70.54 22.75
N GLY A 297 48.69 -69.60 23.59
CA GLY A 297 49.94 -69.71 24.35
C GLY A 297 49.95 -70.92 25.29
N ALA A 298 48.84 -71.21 25.96
CA ALA A 298 48.69 -72.38 26.83
C ALA A 298 48.72 -73.71 26.07
N VAL A 299 48.13 -73.78 24.86
CA VAL A 299 48.27 -74.94 23.95
C VAL A 299 49.73 -75.13 23.53
N THR A 300 50.44 -74.05 23.19
CA THR A 300 51.87 -74.09 22.81
C THR A 300 52.74 -74.59 23.97
N ALA A 301 52.50 -74.08 25.18
CA ALA A 301 53.21 -74.52 26.38
C ALA A 301 52.93 -76.00 26.74
N LYS A 302 51.68 -76.46 26.58
CA LYS A 302 51.31 -77.87 26.79
C LYS A 302 52.00 -78.80 25.80
N ASN A 303 52.03 -78.44 24.51
CA ASN A 303 52.77 -79.18 23.48
C ASN A 303 54.28 -79.22 23.76
N THR A 304 54.87 -78.10 24.20
CA THR A 304 56.30 -78.05 24.59
C THR A 304 56.59 -79.01 25.75
N ALA A 305 55.72 -79.06 26.76
CA ALA A 305 55.85 -80.00 27.88
C ALA A 305 55.70 -81.47 27.45
N ILE A 306 54.80 -81.77 26.51
CA ILE A 306 54.66 -83.11 25.92
C ILE A 306 55.95 -83.53 25.21
N SER A 307 56.54 -82.66 24.37
CA SER A 307 57.81 -82.96 23.68
C SER A 307 58.99 -83.15 24.64
N ALA A 308 59.06 -82.36 25.72
CA ALA A 308 60.08 -82.56 26.77
C ALA A 308 59.90 -83.91 27.49
N ALA A 309 58.66 -84.26 27.85
CA ALA A 309 58.36 -85.54 28.48
C ALA A 309 58.64 -86.76 27.57
N GLN A 310 58.46 -86.62 26.26
CA GLN A 310 58.85 -87.64 25.26
C GLN A 310 60.37 -87.84 25.19
N ALA A 311 61.14 -86.75 25.25
CA ALA A 311 62.60 -86.82 25.23
C ALA A 311 63.16 -87.48 26.51
N GLU A 312 62.65 -87.12 27.70
CA GLU A 312 63.02 -87.79 28.95
C GLU A 312 62.62 -89.27 28.96
N LEU A 313 61.43 -89.61 28.46
CA LEU A 313 61.00 -91.01 28.35
C LEU A 313 61.96 -91.83 27.47
N THR A 314 62.47 -91.24 26.38
CA THR A 314 63.46 -91.90 25.51
C THR A 314 64.81 -92.11 26.21
N SER A 315 65.26 -91.17 27.05
CA SER A 315 66.47 -91.34 27.87
C SER A 315 66.30 -92.48 28.88
N LEU A 316 65.20 -92.45 29.64
CA LEU A 316 64.90 -93.47 30.65
C LEU A 316 64.74 -94.88 30.05
N GLN A 317 64.22 -94.98 28.82
CA GLN A 317 64.16 -96.25 28.08
C GLN A 317 65.54 -96.78 27.72
N ALA A 318 66.45 -95.92 27.23
CA ALA A 318 67.84 -96.31 26.96
C ALA A 318 68.62 -96.66 28.24
N GLU A 319 68.35 -95.98 29.35
CA GLU A 319 68.91 -96.30 30.67
C GLU A 319 68.41 -97.66 31.21
N ALA A 320 67.13 -97.98 31.00
CA ALA A 320 66.56 -99.28 31.35
C ALA A 320 67.11 -100.42 30.49
N GLU A 321 67.30 -100.19 29.19
CA GLU A 321 67.92 -101.16 28.26
C GLU A 321 69.39 -101.41 28.64
N ALA A 322 70.17 -100.35 28.90
CA ALA A 322 71.55 -100.47 29.35
C ALA A 322 71.69 -101.19 30.72
N ALA A 323 70.76 -100.98 31.65
CA ALA A 323 70.70 -101.71 32.91
C ALA A 323 70.39 -103.20 32.71
N ALA A 324 69.49 -103.54 31.78
CA ALA A 324 69.16 -104.92 31.45
C ALA A 324 70.32 -105.66 30.75
N ASP A 325 71.01 -104.99 29.82
CA ASP A 325 72.22 -105.51 29.17
C ASP A 325 73.36 -105.74 30.18
N ALA A 326 73.55 -104.82 31.14
CA ALA A 326 74.54 -105.01 32.20
C ALA A 326 74.24 -106.23 33.09
N LEU A 327 72.95 -106.46 33.41
CA LEU A 327 72.50 -107.66 34.14
C LEU A 327 72.69 -108.95 33.32
N ALA A 328 72.42 -108.91 32.01
CA ALA A 328 72.62 -110.05 31.10
C ALA A 328 74.12 -110.38 30.92
N ALA A 329 74.97 -109.37 30.78
CA ALA A 329 76.42 -109.51 30.69
C ALA A 329 77.02 -110.06 32.00
N MET A 330 76.58 -109.57 33.16
CA MET A 330 76.97 -110.12 34.47
C MET A 330 76.55 -111.59 34.61
N THR A 331 75.32 -111.93 34.20
CA THR A 331 74.82 -113.31 34.21
C THR A 331 75.67 -114.23 33.33
N THR A 332 76.00 -113.77 32.11
CA THR A 332 76.88 -114.50 31.17
C THR A 332 78.28 -114.71 31.75
N THR A 333 78.82 -113.68 32.42
CA THR A 333 80.14 -113.73 33.08
C THR A 333 80.16 -114.77 34.21
N ILE A 334 79.10 -114.83 35.01
CA ILE A 334 78.94 -115.84 36.07
C ILE A 334 78.89 -117.26 35.47
N THR A 335 78.10 -117.49 34.42
CA THR A 335 78.01 -118.80 33.76
C THR A 335 79.34 -119.24 33.14
N ALA A 336 80.10 -118.31 32.55
CA ALA A 336 81.46 -118.59 32.05
C ALA A 336 82.41 -118.99 33.20
N ALA A 337 82.39 -118.23 34.30
CA ALA A 337 83.20 -118.53 35.48
C ALA A 337 82.85 -119.90 36.11
N GLU A 338 81.57 -120.29 36.14
CA GLU A 338 81.11 -121.61 36.61
C GLU A 338 81.56 -122.77 35.70
N ALA A 339 81.67 -122.54 34.38
CA ALA A 339 82.23 -123.51 33.44
C ALA A 339 83.76 -123.66 33.60
N GLU A 340 84.48 -122.57 33.85
CA GLU A 340 85.90 -122.60 34.21
C GLU A 340 86.13 -123.35 35.53
N LEU A 341 85.34 -123.06 36.57
CA LEU A 341 85.37 -123.78 37.85
C LEU A 341 85.16 -125.29 37.65
N THR A 342 84.18 -125.68 36.84
CA THR A 342 83.91 -127.09 36.53
C THR A 342 85.14 -127.77 35.90
N THR A 343 85.87 -127.05 35.05
CA THR A 343 87.11 -127.51 34.40
C THR A 343 88.28 -127.61 35.39
N LEU A 344 88.46 -126.61 36.27
CA LEU A 344 89.47 -126.62 37.33
C LEU A 344 89.23 -127.75 38.33
N GLN A 345 87.99 -128.00 38.73
CA GLN A 345 87.65 -129.15 39.58
C GLN A 345 87.92 -130.49 38.88
N ALA A 346 87.77 -130.59 37.56
CA ALA A 346 88.15 -131.79 36.81
C ALA A 346 89.68 -132.00 36.80
N ALA A 347 90.46 -130.92 36.65
CA ALA A 347 91.92 -130.96 36.77
C ALA A 347 92.38 -131.38 38.18
N ALA A 348 91.77 -130.84 39.24
CA ALA A 348 92.05 -131.23 40.62
C ALA A 348 91.75 -132.72 40.90
N ARG A 349 90.62 -133.25 40.39
CA ARG A 349 90.30 -134.69 40.45
C ARG A 349 91.34 -135.54 39.71
N SER A 350 91.84 -135.07 38.56
CA SER A 350 92.87 -135.76 37.78
C SER A 350 94.23 -135.78 38.52
N ALA A 351 94.64 -134.66 39.11
CA ALA A 351 95.85 -134.59 39.94
C ALA A 351 95.77 -135.50 41.17
N ALA A 352 94.61 -135.55 41.85
CA ALA A 352 94.38 -136.46 42.98
C ALA A 352 94.46 -137.94 42.57
N ALA A 353 93.92 -138.29 41.40
CA ALA A 353 94.04 -139.63 40.85
C ALA A 353 95.51 -139.99 40.51
N ALA A 354 96.30 -139.04 40.01
CA ALA A 354 97.72 -139.25 39.72
C ALA A 354 98.57 -139.45 41.00
N VAL A 355 98.33 -138.66 42.06
CA VAL A 355 98.95 -138.87 43.38
C VAL A 355 98.62 -140.26 43.93
N THR A 356 97.35 -140.67 43.82
CA THR A 356 96.86 -141.98 44.28
C THR A 356 97.50 -143.12 43.48
N ALA A 357 97.58 -143.00 42.15
CA ALA A 357 98.19 -143.99 41.28
C ALA A 357 99.69 -144.18 41.60
N ASN A 358 100.45 -143.08 41.73
CA ASN A 358 101.86 -143.13 42.09
C ASN A 358 102.08 -143.79 43.47
N THR A 359 101.23 -143.46 44.45
CA THR A 359 101.25 -144.08 45.79
C THR A 359 101.03 -145.60 45.72
N ASN A 360 100.05 -146.05 44.94
CA ASN A 360 99.76 -147.47 44.74
C ASN A 360 100.91 -148.20 44.03
N SER A 361 101.54 -147.58 43.03
CA SER A 361 102.68 -148.16 42.33
C SER A 361 103.94 -148.27 43.21
N ILE A 362 104.21 -147.30 44.09
CA ILE A 362 105.28 -147.42 45.11
C ILE A 362 105.02 -148.61 46.03
N ALA A 363 103.77 -148.78 46.50
CA ALA A 363 103.41 -149.90 47.37
C ALA A 363 103.54 -151.27 46.67
N ALA A 364 103.15 -151.37 45.40
CA ALA A 364 103.33 -152.58 44.59
C ALA A 364 104.81 -152.93 44.39
N LEU A 365 105.66 -151.96 44.05
CA LEU A 365 107.10 -152.18 43.91
C LEU A 365 107.76 -152.60 45.24
N GLY A 366 107.30 -152.09 46.38
CA GLY A 366 107.75 -152.55 47.69
C GLY A 366 107.51 -154.05 47.93
N ALA A 367 106.36 -154.56 47.48
CA ALA A 367 106.06 -155.99 47.53
C ALA A 367 106.92 -156.82 46.56
N GLU A 368 107.16 -156.33 45.34
CA GLU A 368 108.03 -157.00 44.35
C GLU A 368 109.49 -157.07 44.81
N ILE A 369 110.02 -155.98 45.40
CA ILE A 369 111.36 -155.93 46.03
C ILE A 369 111.47 -157.01 47.11
N THR A 370 110.52 -157.04 48.04
CA THR A 370 110.47 -158.02 49.15
C THR A 370 110.45 -159.46 48.62
N ALA A 371 109.70 -159.73 47.54
CA ALA A 371 109.60 -161.06 46.94
C ALA A 371 110.90 -161.50 46.22
N LEU A 372 111.67 -160.56 45.67
CA LEU A 372 112.99 -160.84 45.07
C LEU A 372 114.05 -161.11 46.15
N GLU A 373 114.05 -160.35 47.25
CA GLU A 373 114.94 -160.57 48.40
C GLU A 373 114.76 -161.97 49.01
N GLN A 374 113.51 -162.44 49.13
CA GLN A 374 113.20 -163.80 49.59
C GLN A 374 113.72 -164.89 48.62
N GLN A 375 113.62 -164.68 47.30
CA GLN A 375 114.16 -165.62 46.30
C GLN A 375 115.69 -165.70 46.35
N ILE A 376 116.37 -164.57 46.54
CA ILE A 376 117.83 -164.50 46.70
C ILE A 376 118.26 -165.25 47.98
N ALA A 377 117.56 -165.04 49.09
CA ALA A 377 117.83 -165.73 50.35
C ALA A 377 117.66 -167.25 50.23
N ALA A 378 116.60 -167.73 49.58
CA ALA A 378 116.37 -169.16 49.33
C ALA A 378 117.50 -169.77 48.47
N LYS A 379 117.90 -169.10 47.39
CA LYS A 379 118.96 -169.59 46.50
C LYS A 379 120.34 -169.62 47.14
N ASN A 380 120.66 -168.69 48.03
CA ASN A 380 121.89 -168.75 48.83
C ASN A 380 121.91 -169.95 49.81
N ALA A 381 120.74 -170.38 50.32
CA ALA A 381 120.64 -171.60 51.12
C ALA A 381 120.86 -172.88 50.29
N GLU A 382 120.37 -172.92 49.04
CA GLU A 382 120.66 -174.01 48.09
C GLU A 382 122.18 -174.11 47.79
N ILE A 383 122.86 -172.98 47.60
CA ILE A 383 124.32 -172.90 47.43
C ILE A 383 125.04 -173.52 48.63
N THR A 384 124.72 -173.05 49.84
CA THR A 384 125.35 -173.53 51.09
C THR A 384 125.15 -175.05 51.28
N ALA A 385 123.97 -175.57 50.93
CA ALA A 385 123.70 -177.01 50.97
C ALA A 385 124.56 -177.81 49.98
N LYS A 386 124.83 -177.27 48.78
CA LYS A 386 125.69 -177.89 47.77
C LYS A 386 127.17 -177.90 48.18
N GLU A 387 127.66 -176.85 48.82
CA GLU A 387 129.02 -176.82 49.39
C GLU A 387 129.21 -177.90 50.46
N GLY A 388 128.20 -178.12 51.31
CA GLY A 388 128.16 -179.23 52.26
C GLY A 388 128.20 -180.60 51.58
N GLN A 389 127.43 -180.80 50.50
CA GLN A 389 127.44 -182.05 49.72
C GLN A 389 128.79 -182.32 49.05
N ILE A 390 129.46 -181.29 48.51
CA ILE A 390 130.82 -181.39 47.96
C ILE A 390 131.82 -181.84 49.05
N THR A 391 131.78 -181.19 50.21
CA THR A 391 132.71 -181.46 51.33
C THR A 391 132.56 -182.88 51.87
N ALA A 392 131.31 -183.37 51.99
CA ALA A 392 131.04 -184.74 52.39
C ALA A 392 131.59 -185.75 51.37
N ALA A 393 131.35 -185.53 50.07
CA ALA A 393 131.85 -186.41 49.01
C ALA A 393 133.39 -186.41 48.91
N GLN A 394 134.06 -185.28 49.14
CA GLN A 394 135.53 -185.20 49.22
C GLN A 394 136.10 -186.01 50.39
N THR A 395 135.43 -186.00 51.55
CA THR A 395 135.82 -186.80 52.73
C THR A 395 135.68 -188.29 52.45
N GLU A 396 134.55 -188.68 51.85
CA GLU A 396 134.24 -190.05 51.41
C GLU A 396 135.27 -190.58 50.38
N LEU A 397 135.69 -189.73 49.45
CA LEU A 397 136.72 -190.02 48.45
C LEU A 397 138.08 -190.36 49.11
N ALA A 398 138.51 -189.54 50.07
CA ALA A 398 139.78 -189.73 50.77
C ALA A 398 139.80 -191.01 51.63
N ALA A 399 138.69 -191.32 52.29
CA ALA A 399 138.53 -192.59 53.01
C ALA A 399 138.69 -193.79 52.07
N ARG A 400 138.02 -193.77 50.90
CA ARG A 400 138.10 -194.84 49.90
C ARG A 400 139.49 -194.97 49.28
N GLN A 401 140.20 -193.87 49.04
CA GLN A 401 141.61 -193.91 48.61
C GLN A 401 142.53 -194.56 49.67
N THR A 402 142.23 -194.41 50.95
CA THR A 402 142.98 -195.05 52.04
C THR A 402 142.74 -196.57 52.07
N THR A 403 141.47 -197.00 51.90
CA THR A 403 141.12 -198.42 51.75
C THR A 403 141.81 -199.04 50.54
N LYS A 404 141.83 -198.33 49.40
CA LYS A 404 142.52 -198.75 48.17
C LYS A 404 143.99 -199.10 48.44
N ALA A 405 144.75 -198.16 49.01
CA ALA A 405 146.17 -198.35 49.30
C ALA A 405 146.43 -199.50 50.29
N THR A 406 145.52 -199.73 51.23
CA THR A 406 145.59 -200.86 52.18
C THR A 406 145.46 -202.20 51.45
N LEU A 407 144.49 -202.31 50.54
CA LEU A 407 144.26 -203.52 49.75
C LEU A 407 145.40 -203.77 48.76
N GLU A 408 145.94 -202.74 48.12
CA GLU A 408 147.15 -202.84 47.28
C GLU A 408 148.36 -203.39 48.07
N ALA A 409 148.56 -202.94 49.30
CA ALA A 409 149.61 -203.45 50.19
C ALA A 409 149.36 -204.91 50.65
N GLU A 410 148.11 -205.29 50.94
CA GLU A 410 147.75 -206.68 51.28
C GLU A 410 147.98 -207.62 50.08
N ILE A 411 147.56 -207.24 48.88
CA ILE A 411 147.79 -208.01 47.64
C ILE A 411 149.30 -208.15 47.37
N ALA A 412 150.06 -207.07 47.48
CA ALA A 412 151.51 -207.09 47.27
C ALA A 412 152.21 -208.03 48.27
N ARG A 413 151.84 -207.97 49.55
CA ARG A 413 152.36 -208.89 50.58
C ARG A 413 152.02 -210.35 50.27
N LEU A 414 150.77 -210.64 49.92
CA LEU A 414 150.34 -212.00 49.57
C LEU A 414 151.10 -212.53 48.34
N THR A 415 151.37 -211.67 47.36
CA THR A 415 152.21 -212.00 46.19
C THR A 415 153.61 -212.49 46.61
N VAL A 416 154.21 -211.86 47.63
CA VAL A 416 155.52 -212.28 48.18
C VAL A 416 155.42 -213.61 48.93
N GLU A 417 154.45 -213.78 49.85
CA GLU A 417 154.27 -215.04 50.61
C GLU A 417 153.94 -216.25 49.70
N ILE A 418 153.40 -216.03 48.50
CA ILE A 418 153.19 -217.07 47.48
C ILE A 418 154.50 -217.49 46.80
N ALA A 419 155.43 -216.55 46.61
CA ALA A 419 156.67 -216.75 45.87
C ALA A 419 157.74 -217.55 46.63
N GLU A 420 157.67 -217.63 47.96
CA GLU A 420 158.62 -218.37 48.81
C GLU A 420 158.56 -219.90 48.65
N PHE A 421 157.55 -220.43 47.94
CA PHE A 421 157.40 -221.87 47.68
C PHE A 421 157.99 -222.26 46.32
N GLU A 422 158.92 -223.22 46.31
CA GLU A 422 159.49 -223.82 45.08
C GLU A 422 158.45 -224.12 44.00
N GLU A 423 158.87 -224.00 42.74
CA GLU A 423 158.01 -224.02 41.57
C GLU A 423 157.19 -225.32 41.43
N ASN A 424 157.77 -226.47 41.80
CA ASN A 424 157.12 -227.78 41.81
C ASN A 424 156.58 -228.22 43.20
N SER A 425 156.58 -227.34 44.21
CA SER A 425 156.15 -227.68 45.58
C SER A 425 154.63 -227.51 45.78
N ASN A 426 153.90 -228.62 45.81
CA ASN A 426 152.44 -228.67 45.95
C ASN A 426 151.93 -228.49 47.40
N SER A 427 152.51 -227.51 48.11
CA SER A 427 152.16 -227.13 49.48
C SER A 427 150.70 -226.66 49.60
N LYS A 428 150.01 -227.07 50.68
CA LYS A 428 148.65 -226.59 51.01
C LYS A 428 148.63 -225.06 51.21
N LYS A 429 149.68 -224.51 51.81
CA LYS A 429 149.78 -223.10 52.22
C LYS A 429 149.85 -222.15 51.03
N LYS A 430 150.55 -222.53 49.95
CA LYS A 430 150.67 -221.74 48.70
C LYS A 430 149.28 -221.45 48.09
N ARG A 431 148.40 -222.45 48.06
CA ARG A 431 147.04 -222.31 47.51
C ARG A 431 146.12 -221.41 48.34
N GLU A 432 146.25 -221.45 49.67
CA GLU A 432 145.48 -220.60 50.58
C GLU A 432 145.83 -219.11 50.41
N LEU A 433 147.10 -218.80 50.17
CA LEU A 433 147.57 -217.44 49.91
C LEU A 433 147.12 -216.91 48.53
N ILE A 434 147.19 -217.74 47.48
CA ILE A 434 146.66 -217.39 46.14
C ILE A 434 145.16 -217.07 46.21
N ALA A 435 144.38 -217.89 46.92
CA ALA A 435 142.95 -217.64 47.08
C ALA A 435 142.66 -216.31 47.80
N LEU A 436 143.45 -215.98 48.84
CA LEU A 436 143.32 -214.72 49.58
C LEU A 436 143.74 -213.50 48.74
N GLN A 437 144.78 -213.62 47.91
CA GLN A 437 145.23 -212.58 46.98
C GLN A 437 144.12 -212.21 45.98
N VAL A 438 143.42 -213.22 45.42
CA VAL A 438 142.30 -213.02 44.49
C VAL A 438 141.11 -212.32 45.17
N VAL A 439 140.78 -212.67 46.42
CA VAL A 439 139.74 -211.96 47.19
C VAL A 439 140.11 -210.48 47.38
N LYS A 440 141.37 -210.20 47.74
CA LYS A 440 141.83 -208.82 47.95
C LYS A 440 141.88 -207.99 46.66
N GLN A 441 142.17 -208.59 45.51
CA GLN A 441 142.02 -207.92 44.21
C GLN A 441 140.55 -207.53 43.94
N GLY A 442 139.59 -208.41 44.24
CA GLY A 442 138.16 -208.09 44.09
C GLY A 442 137.67 -206.97 45.02
N GLU A 443 138.19 -206.92 46.25
CA GLU A 443 137.96 -205.78 47.16
C GLU A 443 138.54 -204.48 46.57
N LEU A 444 139.76 -204.52 46.01
CA LEU A 444 140.44 -203.37 45.42
C LEU A 444 139.71 -202.80 44.20
N ASP A 445 139.27 -203.66 43.29
CA ASP A 445 138.55 -203.25 42.07
C ASP A 445 137.20 -202.59 42.44
N THR A 446 136.53 -203.11 43.47
CA THR A 446 135.30 -202.54 44.04
C THR A 446 135.55 -201.11 44.57
N VAL A 447 136.64 -200.89 45.30
CA VAL A 447 136.99 -199.57 45.84
C VAL A 447 137.37 -198.58 44.72
N ASN A 448 138.08 -199.02 43.67
CA ASN A 448 138.38 -198.17 42.51
C ASN A 448 137.10 -197.72 41.77
N GLY A 449 136.11 -198.61 41.61
CA GLY A 449 134.81 -198.25 41.05
C GLY A 449 134.07 -197.19 41.89
N GLN A 450 134.13 -197.32 43.22
CA GLN A 450 133.50 -196.38 44.15
C GLN A 450 134.20 -195.00 44.15
N ILE A 451 135.55 -194.95 44.13
CA ILE A 451 136.32 -193.71 43.98
C ILE A 451 135.91 -192.96 42.71
N THR A 452 135.71 -193.69 41.61
CA THR A 452 135.28 -193.12 40.32
C THR A 452 133.88 -192.51 40.41
N ALA A 453 132.94 -193.19 41.08
CA ALA A 453 131.59 -192.66 41.31
C ALA A 453 131.58 -191.41 42.22
N THR A 454 132.37 -191.40 43.30
CA THR A 454 132.47 -190.24 44.21
C THR A 454 133.08 -189.01 43.52
N ASN A 455 134.09 -189.19 42.66
CA ASN A 455 134.61 -188.10 41.81
C ASN A 455 133.53 -187.52 40.88
N GLY A 456 132.69 -188.38 40.29
CA GLY A 456 131.57 -187.94 39.45
C GLY A 456 130.54 -187.09 40.20
N LEU A 457 130.22 -187.45 41.46
CA LEU A 457 129.32 -186.67 42.32
C LEU A 457 129.90 -185.30 42.67
N ILE A 458 131.20 -185.20 43.00
CA ILE A 458 131.87 -183.92 43.29
C ILE A 458 131.78 -182.98 42.09
N ALA A 459 132.09 -183.47 40.89
CA ALA A 459 132.01 -182.68 39.66
C ALA A 459 130.57 -182.24 39.34
N GLY A 460 129.57 -183.10 39.57
CA GLY A 460 128.15 -182.75 39.42
C GLY A 460 127.73 -181.62 40.35
N TYR A 461 128.03 -181.72 41.64
CA TYR A 461 127.68 -180.68 42.63
C TYR A 461 128.41 -179.36 42.40
N GLN A 462 129.64 -179.38 41.85
CA GLN A 462 130.33 -178.16 41.42
C GLN A 462 129.64 -177.49 40.22
N GLY A 463 129.05 -178.27 39.31
CA GLY A 463 128.19 -177.75 38.24
C GLY A 463 126.90 -177.12 38.77
N ASP A 464 126.21 -177.78 39.70
CA ASP A 464 125.03 -177.24 40.38
C ASP A 464 125.33 -175.89 41.06
N LEU A 465 126.47 -175.80 41.75
CA LEU A 465 126.90 -174.59 42.46
C LEU A 465 127.08 -173.40 41.52
N ALA A 466 127.71 -173.60 40.36
CA ALA A 466 127.92 -172.56 39.36
C ALA A 466 126.60 -172.09 38.72
N ALA A 467 125.63 -172.99 38.53
CA ALA A 467 124.30 -172.64 38.05
C ALA A 467 123.56 -171.76 39.07
N LEU A 468 123.52 -172.17 40.35
CA LEU A 468 122.89 -171.42 41.44
C LEU A 468 123.50 -170.02 41.63
N GLN A 469 124.84 -169.91 41.55
CA GLN A 469 125.54 -168.62 41.63
C GLN A 469 125.11 -167.68 40.49
N THR A 470 124.81 -168.23 39.31
CA THR A 470 124.31 -167.47 38.15
C THR A 470 122.86 -167.01 38.36
N GLU A 471 122.00 -167.86 38.95
CA GLU A 471 120.63 -167.48 39.32
C GLU A 471 120.60 -166.34 40.35
N VAL A 472 121.44 -166.40 41.40
CA VAL A 472 121.57 -165.34 42.41
C VAL A 472 122.00 -164.01 41.78
N ASN A 473 122.96 -164.01 40.85
CA ASN A 473 123.40 -162.79 40.16
C ASN A 473 122.29 -162.20 39.27
N SER A 474 121.46 -163.04 38.64
CA SER A 474 120.29 -162.62 37.86
C SER A 474 119.21 -161.99 38.75
N LEU A 475 118.94 -162.57 39.93
CA LEU A 475 117.97 -162.03 40.89
C LEU A 475 118.45 -160.70 41.50
N ASN A 476 119.72 -160.59 41.90
CA ASN A 476 120.31 -159.34 42.38
C ASN A 476 120.18 -158.20 41.36
N SER A 477 120.37 -158.50 40.07
CA SER A 477 120.21 -157.52 38.98
C SER A 477 118.77 -157.02 38.85
N LYS A 478 117.78 -157.91 39.03
CA LYS A 478 116.34 -157.55 39.04
C LYS A 478 115.97 -156.73 40.28
N LEU A 479 116.52 -157.08 41.44
CA LEU A 479 116.30 -156.35 42.70
C LEU A 479 116.78 -154.90 42.59
N LEU A 480 118.00 -154.68 42.09
CA LEU A 480 118.54 -153.33 41.87
C LEU A 480 117.69 -152.50 40.89
N ALA A 481 117.22 -153.11 39.79
CA ALA A 481 116.32 -152.43 38.85
C ALA A 481 115.00 -152.00 39.52
N LYS A 482 114.41 -152.85 40.36
CA LYS A 482 113.17 -152.54 41.10
C LYS A 482 113.37 -151.49 42.20
N GLN A 483 114.52 -151.48 42.88
CA GLN A 483 114.89 -150.42 43.83
C GLN A 483 115.03 -149.06 43.12
N LEU A 484 115.61 -149.01 41.92
CA LEU A 484 115.70 -147.79 41.09
C LEU A 484 114.33 -147.33 40.57
N GLU A 485 113.45 -148.26 40.21
CA GLU A 485 112.07 -147.96 39.81
C GLU A 485 111.28 -147.31 40.96
N SER A 486 111.37 -147.89 42.17
CA SER A 486 110.75 -147.36 43.38
C SER A 486 111.26 -145.96 43.73
N SER A 487 112.57 -145.73 43.65
CA SER A 487 113.19 -144.43 43.91
C SER A 487 112.76 -143.33 42.93
N ASN A 488 112.46 -143.69 41.67
CA ASN A 488 111.90 -142.74 40.70
C ASN A 488 110.46 -142.34 41.04
N LEU A 489 109.61 -143.30 41.40
CA LEU A 489 108.22 -143.00 41.79
C LEU A 489 108.14 -142.19 43.10
N GLN A 490 109.03 -142.47 44.05
CA GLN A 490 109.17 -141.66 45.27
C GLN A 490 109.53 -140.20 44.98
N GLN A 491 110.43 -139.94 44.02
CA GLN A 491 110.76 -138.58 43.57
C GLN A 491 109.58 -137.89 42.86
N GLN A 492 108.72 -138.63 42.15
CA GLN A 492 107.53 -138.09 41.49
C GLN A 492 106.40 -137.71 42.47
N ALA A 493 106.42 -138.20 43.72
CA ALA A 493 105.35 -137.94 44.69
C ALA A 493 105.20 -136.46 45.05
N ALA A 494 106.30 -135.74 45.28
CA ALA A 494 106.24 -134.32 45.68
C ALA A 494 105.77 -133.37 44.55
N PRO A 495 106.23 -133.49 43.29
CA PRO A 495 105.67 -132.76 42.16
C PRO A 495 104.16 -133.00 41.95
N LEU A 496 103.71 -134.26 42.05
CA LEU A 496 102.28 -134.59 41.92
C LEU A 496 101.45 -133.98 43.06
N GLN A 497 101.95 -134.02 44.30
CA GLN A 497 101.27 -133.40 45.44
C GLN A 497 101.19 -131.87 45.30
N SER A 498 102.25 -131.22 44.79
CA SER A 498 102.26 -129.77 44.53
C SER A 498 101.28 -129.39 43.42
N SER A 499 101.17 -130.22 42.38
CA SER A 499 100.18 -130.05 41.31
C SER A 499 98.74 -130.18 41.81
N LEU A 500 98.48 -131.08 42.76
CA LEU A 500 97.18 -131.21 43.42
C LEU A 500 96.84 -129.97 44.28
N THR A 501 97.79 -129.47 45.08
CA THR A 501 97.58 -128.25 45.86
C THR A 501 97.26 -127.06 44.95
N ALA A 502 98.08 -126.81 43.91
CA ALA A 502 97.84 -125.70 42.98
C ALA A 502 96.49 -125.80 42.25
N ALA A 503 96.02 -127.01 41.93
CA ALA A 503 94.71 -127.22 41.32
C ALA A 503 93.55 -126.93 42.29
N ASN A 504 93.70 -127.26 43.58
CA ASN A 504 92.71 -126.93 44.61
C ASN A 504 92.69 -125.43 44.93
N ASP A 505 93.84 -124.76 44.98
CA ASP A 505 93.94 -123.32 45.21
C ASP A 505 93.27 -122.54 44.07
N ALA A 506 93.44 -122.99 42.82
CA ALA A 506 92.77 -122.41 41.65
C ALA A 506 91.23 -122.59 41.70
N VAL A 507 90.75 -123.75 42.17
CA VAL A 507 89.32 -123.99 42.42
C VAL A 507 88.77 -123.01 43.46
N ALA A 508 89.42 -122.88 44.62
CA ALA A 508 88.98 -121.99 45.69
C ALA A 508 88.98 -120.50 45.28
N LEU A 509 89.97 -120.07 44.49
CA LEU A 509 90.01 -118.71 43.95
C LEU A 509 88.85 -118.45 42.98
N LYS A 510 88.54 -119.40 42.08
CA LYS A 510 87.42 -119.27 41.14
C LYS A 510 86.06 -119.31 41.85
N GLU A 511 85.90 -120.11 42.91
CA GLU A 511 84.72 -120.11 43.78
C GLU A 511 84.51 -118.74 44.45
N SER A 512 85.58 -118.09 44.92
CA SER A 512 85.50 -116.72 45.48
C SER A 512 85.18 -115.66 44.41
N GLU A 513 85.67 -115.80 43.18
CA GLU A 513 85.34 -114.92 42.05
C GLU A 513 83.84 -114.99 41.72
N ILE A 514 83.31 -116.22 41.58
CA ILE A 514 81.87 -116.46 41.32
C ILE A 514 81.00 -115.88 42.43
N ALA A 515 81.41 -116.00 43.70
CA ALA A 515 80.70 -115.40 44.83
C ALA A 515 80.67 -113.86 44.75
N ALA A 516 81.79 -113.22 44.38
CA ALA A 516 81.88 -111.76 44.24
C ALA A 516 81.09 -111.23 43.04
N LEU A 517 80.99 -111.99 41.94
CA LEU A 517 80.13 -111.67 40.80
C LEU A 517 78.65 -111.82 41.17
N LYS A 518 78.26 -112.93 41.82
CA LYS A 518 76.88 -113.16 42.29
C LYS A 518 76.41 -112.10 43.31
N ALA A 519 77.31 -111.53 44.10
CA ALA A 519 76.99 -110.43 45.01
C ALA A 519 76.61 -109.11 44.30
N GLN A 520 76.98 -108.92 43.03
CA GLN A 520 76.64 -107.73 42.24
C GLN A 520 75.26 -107.86 41.55
N VAL A 521 74.80 -109.09 41.27
CA VAL A 521 73.53 -109.36 40.59
C VAL A 521 72.32 -108.66 41.25
N PRO A 522 72.14 -108.66 42.59
CA PRO A 522 71.05 -107.92 43.23
C PRO A 522 71.06 -106.42 42.95
N THR A 523 72.24 -105.79 42.88
CA THR A 523 72.35 -104.34 42.61
C THR A 523 71.95 -104.00 41.17
N LEU A 524 72.29 -104.86 40.21
CA LEU A 524 71.85 -104.73 38.82
C LEU A 524 70.35 -105.03 38.66
N GLN A 525 69.80 -105.99 39.42
CA GLN A 525 68.36 -106.24 39.47
C GLN A 525 67.57 -105.05 40.04
N THR A 526 68.08 -104.38 41.08
CA THR A 526 67.50 -103.13 41.58
C THR A 526 67.58 -102.02 40.53
N ALA A 527 68.74 -101.82 39.88
CA ALA A 527 68.87 -100.81 38.83
C ALA A 527 67.89 -101.02 37.66
N VAL A 528 67.67 -102.28 37.23
CA VAL A 528 66.65 -102.63 36.23
C VAL A 528 65.24 -102.35 36.74
N SER A 529 64.94 -102.63 38.01
CA SER A 529 63.63 -102.33 38.60
C SER A 529 63.35 -100.83 38.67
N ASP A 530 64.32 -100.04 39.11
CA ASP A 530 64.17 -98.60 39.35
C ASP A 530 64.06 -97.82 38.03
N THR A 531 64.86 -98.18 37.02
CA THR A 531 64.78 -97.59 35.67
C THR A 531 63.44 -97.92 34.99
N ASN A 532 62.95 -99.17 35.07
CA ASN A 532 61.63 -99.54 34.56
C ASN A 532 60.49 -98.80 35.31
N ALA A 533 60.62 -98.58 36.62
CA ALA A 533 59.66 -97.78 37.38
C ALA A 533 59.67 -96.30 36.94
N ALA A 534 60.85 -95.73 36.66
CA ALA A 534 60.99 -94.37 36.13
C ALA A 534 60.36 -94.24 34.73
N VAL A 535 60.60 -95.20 33.82
CA VAL A 535 59.93 -95.29 32.51
C VAL A 535 58.41 -95.30 32.67
N ALA A 536 57.86 -96.18 33.53
CA ALA A 536 56.41 -96.26 33.76
C ALA A 536 55.83 -94.98 34.36
N GLY A 537 56.56 -94.31 35.26
CA GLY A 537 56.21 -92.99 35.80
C GLY A 537 56.13 -91.93 34.69
N LYS A 538 57.16 -91.84 33.84
CA LYS A 538 57.21 -90.86 32.74
C LYS A 538 56.18 -91.14 31.65
N GLN A 539 55.89 -92.41 31.38
CA GLN A 539 54.79 -92.85 30.49
C GLN A 539 53.42 -92.38 31.02
N THR A 540 53.22 -92.41 32.34
CA THR A 540 52.00 -91.96 33.01
C THR A 540 51.87 -90.43 32.97
N GLU A 541 52.96 -89.69 33.23
CA GLU A 541 53.01 -88.23 33.10
C GLU A 541 52.69 -87.79 31.66
N LEU A 542 53.31 -88.42 30.66
CA LEU A 542 53.07 -88.15 29.25
C LEU A 542 51.60 -88.37 28.87
N THR A 543 51.00 -89.47 29.34
CA THR A 543 49.57 -89.76 29.13
C THR A 543 48.68 -88.67 29.75
N ALA A 544 49.00 -88.19 30.95
CA ALA A 544 48.25 -87.12 31.61
C ALA A 544 48.39 -85.76 30.90
N LEU A 545 49.57 -85.44 30.38
CA LEU A 545 49.80 -84.23 29.58
C LEU A 545 49.03 -84.29 28.25
N GLN A 546 49.07 -85.44 27.55
CA GLN A 546 48.34 -85.66 26.30
C GLN A 546 46.82 -85.60 26.52
N ALA A 547 46.28 -86.17 27.61
CA ALA A 547 44.86 -86.10 27.92
C ALA A 547 44.34 -84.67 28.21
N GLN A 548 45.21 -83.76 28.65
CA GLN A 548 44.86 -82.34 28.89
C GLN A 548 44.87 -81.48 27.62
N LEU A 549 45.56 -81.92 26.55
CA LEU A 549 45.75 -81.09 25.36
C LEU A 549 44.45 -80.82 24.58
N PRO A 550 43.56 -81.78 24.28
CA PRO A 550 42.33 -81.52 23.51
C PRO A 550 41.37 -80.53 24.17
N ALA A 551 41.34 -80.48 25.51
CA ALA A 551 40.54 -79.51 26.25
C ALA A 551 41.09 -78.08 26.13
N LEU A 552 42.42 -77.94 26.11
CA LEU A 552 43.10 -76.66 25.86
C LEU A 552 42.92 -76.20 24.40
N GLU A 553 43.01 -77.12 23.43
CA GLU A 553 42.78 -76.83 22.01
C GLU A 553 41.34 -76.41 21.74
N ALA A 554 40.35 -77.10 22.32
CA ALA A 554 38.95 -76.70 22.24
C ALA A 554 38.68 -75.33 22.90
N ALA A 555 39.32 -75.03 24.04
CA ALA A 555 39.22 -73.72 24.69
C ALA A 555 39.83 -72.61 23.82
N ALA A 556 41.00 -72.84 23.21
CA ALA A 556 41.63 -71.88 22.30
C ALA A 556 40.80 -71.63 21.03
N ALA A 557 40.25 -72.68 20.41
CA ALA A 557 39.34 -72.57 19.27
C ALA A 557 38.05 -71.80 19.63
N THR A 558 37.51 -72.03 20.84
CA THR A 558 36.33 -71.31 21.34
C THR A 558 36.63 -69.82 21.54
N ALA A 559 37.76 -69.49 22.18
CA ALA A 559 38.17 -68.10 22.41
C ALA A 559 38.46 -67.35 21.10
N ALA A 560 39.13 -67.99 20.13
CA ALA A 560 39.35 -67.43 18.80
C ALA A 560 38.03 -67.20 18.04
N SER A 561 37.08 -68.14 18.15
CA SER A 561 35.75 -67.99 17.54
C SER A 561 34.93 -66.85 18.16
N ALA A 562 35.04 -66.66 19.48
CA ALA A 562 34.41 -65.55 20.19
C ALA A 562 35.01 -64.20 19.78
N ALA A 563 36.34 -64.11 19.65
CA ALA A 563 37.01 -62.90 19.14
C ALA A 563 36.54 -62.57 17.71
N ALA A 564 36.54 -63.54 16.79
CA ALA A 564 36.09 -63.34 15.40
C ALA A 564 34.60 -62.93 15.30
N ALA A 565 33.73 -63.49 16.14
CA ALA A 565 32.33 -63.06 16.22
C ALA A 565 32.19 -61.62 16.72
N GLN A 566 33.05 -61.19 17.64
CA GLN A 566 33.10 -59.81 18.14
C GLN A 566 33.69 -58.84 17.11
N GLU A 567 34.65 -59.26 16.28
CA GLU A 567 35.16 -58.48 15.14
C GLU A 567 34.03 -58.19 14.12
N GLN A 568 33.22 -59.20 13.79
CA GLN A 568 32.06 -59.02 12.92
C GLN A 568 31.01 -58.08 13.55
N LEU A 569 30.72 -58.22 14.85
CA LEU A 569 29.79 -57.32 15.55
C LEU A 569 30.28 -55.87 15.53
N VAL A 570 31.57 -55.61 15.71
CA VAL A 570 32.13 -54.25 15.59
C VAL A 570 31.94 -53.72 14.16
N ALA A 571 32.23 -54.52 13.13
CA ALA A 571 32.06 -54.11 11.73
C ALA A 571 30.59 -53.85 11.37
N ASP A 572 29.65 -54.68 11.84
CA ASP A 572 28.21 -54.51 11.62
C ASP A 572 27.68 -53.24 12.32
N LEU A 573 28.16 -52.94 13.53
CA LEU A 573 27.81 -51.71 14.24
C LEU A 573 28.38 -50.46 13.55
N GLU A 574 29.63 -50.52 13.06
CA GLU A 574 30.26 -49.43 12.28
C GLU A 574 29.56 -49.20 10.94
N ALA A 575 29.06 -50.24 10.29
CA ALA A 575 28.32 -50.14 9.02
C ALA A 575 26.99 -49.37 9.13
N ALA A 576 26.39 -49.28 10.32
CA ALA A 576 25.22 -48.43 10.60
C ALA A 576 25.60 -46.93 10.79
N VAL A 577 26.89 -46.68 11.10
CA VAL A 577 27.62 -45.41 11.05
C VAL A 577 27.01 -44.31 10.15
N PRO A 578 27.13 -44.52 8.81
CA PRO A 578 26.83 -43.49 7.83
C PRO A 578 25.34 -43.17 7.75
N ALA A 579 24.47 -44.19 7.76
CA ALA A 579 23.03 -44.00 7.65
C ALA A 579 22.44 -43.19 8.82
N LEU A 580 22.96 -43.39 10.05
CA LEU A 580 22.57 -42.55 11.20
C LEU A 580 23.10 -41.12 11.06
N THR A 581 24.29 -40.93 10.48
CA THR A 581 24.86 -39.60 10.19
C THR A 581 24.06 -38.85 9.11
N ASP A 582 23.60 -39.57 8.08
CA ASP A 582 22.73 -39.03 7.02
C ASP A 582 21.37 -38.62 7.59
N ASN A 583 20.74 -39.46 8.44
CA ASN A 583 19.48 -39.13 9.12
C ASN A 583 19.57 -37.86 10.00
N VAL A 584 20.70 -37.69 10.71
CA VAL A 584 20.99 -36.45 11.47
C VAL A 584 21.12 -35.26 10.53
N THR A 585 21.81 -35.42 9.41
CA THR A 585 22.03 -34.36 8.42
C THR A 585 20.72 -33.94 7.74
N GLU A 586 19.87 -34.89 7.35
CA GLU A 586 18.54 -34.65 6.79
C GLU A 586 17.64 -33.93 7.81
N SER A 587 17.66 -34.35 9.08
CA SER A 587 16.93 -33.68 10.17
C SER A 587 17.39 -32.23 10.36
N GLN A 588 18.70 -31.96 10.35
CA GLN A 588 19.25 -30.60 10.44
C GLN A 588 18.83 -29.73 9.24
N ASN A 589 18.83 -30.29 8.03
CA ASN A 589 18.37 -29.59 6.83
C ASN A 589 16.86 -29.26 6.89
N ALA A 590 16.03 -30.19 7.41
CA ALA A 590 14.60 -29.95 7.61
C ALA A 590 14.34 -28.84 8.64
N ILE A 591 15.06 -28.84 9.77
CA ILE A 591 15.00 -27.78 10.80
C ILE A 591 15.40 -26.42 10.20
N ALA A 592 16.46 -26.38 9.37
CA ALA A 592 16.91 -25.15 8.71
C ALA A 592 15.89 -24.62 7.69
N ALA A 593 15.29 -25.50 6.88
CA ALA A 593 14.23 -25.14 5.95
C ALA A 593 12.98 -24.61 6.68
N GLN A 594 12.56 -25.26 7.77
CA GLN A 594 11.39 -24.83 8.55
C GLN A 594 11.62 -23.49 9.26
N LYS A 595 12.87 -23.18 9.68
CA LYS A 595 13.24 -21.86 10.20
C LYS A 595 13.15 -20.75 9.15
N LEU A 596 13.45 -21.05 7.88
CA LEU A 596 13.22 -20.10 6.77
C LEU A 596 11.72 -19.86 6.52
N VAL A 597 10.90 -20.91 6.54
CA VAL A 597 9.43 -20.80 6.40
C VAL A 597 8.83 -19.98 7.55
N LEU A 598 9.25 -20.24 8.79
CA LEU A 598 8.79 -19.47 9.96
C LEU A 598 9.12 -17.98 9.82
N GLY A 599 10.38 -17.64 9.47
CA GLY A 599 10.79 -16.24 9.30
C GLY A 599 10.11 -15.53 8.12
N GLN A 600 9.64 -16.26 7.10
CA GLN A 600 8.81 -15.70 6.03
C GLN A 600 7.40 -15.36 6.54
N LEU A 601 6.77 -16.28 7.27
CA LEU A 601 5.44 -16.09 7.85
C LEU A 601 5.42 -14.99 8.95
N GLU A 602 6.50 -14.84 9.72
CA GLU A 602 6.69 -13.72 10.64
C GLU A 602 6.75 -12.37 9.91
N GLY A 603 7.35 -12.34 8.70
CA GLY A 603 7.34 -11.18 7.80
C GLY A 603 5.93 -10.87 7.27
N GLU A 604 5.21 -11.87 6.77
CA GLU A 604 3.82 -11.72 6.29
C GLU A 604 2.89 -11.22 7.42
N LEU A 605 3.09 -11.69 8.66
CA LEU A 605 2.39 -11.19 9.84
C LEU A 605 2.72 -9.72 10.16
N ALA A 606 3.98 -9.29 9.99
CA ALA A 606 4.38 -7.90 10.20
C ALA A 606 3.77 -6.97 9.13
N ASP A 607 3.75 -7.39 7.87
CA ASP A 607 3.10 -6.67 6.77
C ASP A 607 1.57 -6.59 6.96
N ALA A 608 0.93 -7.68 7.39
CA ALA A 608 -0.50 -7.68 7.72
C ALA A 608 -0.86 -6.72 8.86
N ASN A 609 -0.04 -6.66 9.93
CA ASN A 609 -0.22 -5.71 11.03
C ASN A 609 -0.01 -4.25 10.58
N THR A 610 0.91 -4.02 9.64
CA THR A 610 1.15 -2.71 9.03
C THR A 610 -0.05 -2.28 8.18
N ALA A 611 -0.60 -3.19 7.36
CA ALA A 611 -1.80 -2.94 6.57
C ALA A 611 -3.06 -2.69 7.44
N LEU A 612 -3.21 -3.43 8.54
CA LEU A 612 -4.27 -3.19 9.53
C LEU A 612 -4.15 -1.80 10.16
N SER A 613 -2.95 -1.42 10.59
CA SER A 613 -2.70 -0.10 11.19
C SER A 613 -2.99 1.04 10.21
N ALA A 614 -2.58 0.88 8.94
CA ALA A 614 -2.82 1.87 7.89
C ALA A 614 -4.30 2.01 7.52
N THR A 615 -5.04 0.90 7.40
CA THR A 615 -6.48 0.91 7.08
C THR A 615 -7.32 1.45 8.24
N GLN A 616 -6.97 1.13 9.49
CA GLN A 616 -7.60 1.74 10.68
C GLN A 616 -7.35 3.25 10.75
N ALA A 617 -6.12 3.71 10.47
CA ALA A 617 -5.79 5.14 10.44
C ALA A 617 -6.56 5.88 9.33
N ALA A 618 -6.69 5.28 8.14
CA ALA A 618 -7.47 5.84 7.04
C ALA A 618 -8.98 5.94 7.37
N ALA A 619 -9.56 4.89 7.96
CA ALA A 619 -10.96 4.90 8.41
C ALA A 619 -11.19 5.98 9.50
N ALA A 620 -10.28 6.11 10.46
CA ALA A 620 -10.36 7.14 11.50
C ALA A 620 -10.25 8.56 10.93
N ALA A 621 -9.37 8.78 9.95
CA ALA A 621 -9.24 10.06 9.25
C ALA A 621 -10.52 10.42 8.48
N LYS A 622 -11.11 9.45 7.76
CA LYS A 622 -12.34 9.68 6.98
C LYS A 622 -13.56 9.92 7.88
N ALA A 623 -13.65 9.24 9.02
CA ALA A 623 -14.67 9.52 10.04
C ALA A 623 -14.54 10.95 10.63
N ALA A 624 -13.32 11.47 10.79
CA ALA A 624 -13.10 12.84 11.23
C ALA A 624 -13.44 13.89 10.15
N GLU A 625 -13.14 13.61 8.88
CA GLU A 625 -13.56 14.41 7.73
C GLU A 625 -15.09 14.51 7.65
N LEU A 626 -15.77 13.36 7.78
CA LEU A 626 -17.22 13.22 7.74
C LEU A 626 -17.92 13.97 8.89
N ALA A 627 -17.41 13.88 10.12
CA ALA A 627 -17.88 14.71 11.24
C ALA A 627 -17.67 16.21 10.97
N GLY A 628 -16.57 16.58 10.31
CA GLY A 628 -16.30 17.94 9.84
C GLY A 628 -17.35 18.44 8.84
N LEU A 629 -17.67 17.64 7.81
CA LEU A 629 -18.70 17.97 6.82
C LEU A 629 -20.09 18.07 7.46
N GLN A 630 -20.48 17.10 8.30
CA GLN A 630 -21.76 17.12 9.01
C GLN A 630 -21.91 18.38 9.90
N SER A 631 -20.82 18.89 10.48
CA SER A 631 -20.84 20.13 11.27
C SER A 631 -21.13 21.40 10.46
N GLN A 632 -21.00 21.36 9.12
CA GLN A 632 -21.25 22.50 8.24
C GLN A 632 -22.72 22.60 7.78
N LEU A 633 -23.46 21.48 7.75
CA LEU A 633 -24.86 21.46 7.32
C LEU A 633 -25.77 22.45 8.08
N PRO A 634 -25.71 22.60 9.42
CA PRO A 634 -26.59 23.52 10.14
C PRO A 634 -26.38 24.99 9.73
N GLY A 635 -25.14 25.39 9.42
CA GLY A 635 -24.83 26.75 8.97
C GLY A 635 -25.34 27.04 7.56
N LEU A 636 -25.24 26.05 6.65
CA LEU A 636 -25.80 26.15 5.30
C LEU A 636 -27.33 26.15 5.30
N ALA A 637 -27.95 25.30 6.14
CA ALA A 637 -29.40 25.27 6.32
C ALA A 637 -29.95 26.61 6.86
N GLN A 638 -29.28 27.20 7.87
CA GLN A 638 -29.64 28.54 8.36
C GLN A 638 -29.46 29.62 7.28
N THR A 639 -28.37 29.55 6.50
CA THR A 639 -28.13 30.50 5.39
C THR A 639 -29.23 30.44 4.34
N LEU A 640 -29.74 29.24 4.03
CA LEU A 640 -30.87 29.04 3.12
C LEU A 640 -32.19 29.56 3.71
N GLU A 641 -32.47 29.31 5.00
CA GLU A 641 -33.66 29.82 5.68
C GLU A 641 -33.66 31.37 5.74
N ASP A 642 -32.53 31.97 6.12
CA ASP A 642 -32.35 33.42 6.18
C ASP A 642 -32.54 34.08 4.79
N ALA A 643 -31.99 33.46 3.74
CA ALA A 643 -32.14 33.93 2.36
C ALA A 643 -33.60 33.81 1.87
N ALA A 644 -34.28 32.70 2.16
CA ALA A 644 -35.69 32.51 1.83
C ALA A 644 -36.59 33.51 2.58
N ALA A 645 -36.29 33.80 3.85
CA ALA A 645 -36.97 34.83 4.64
C ALA A 645 -36.76 36.24 4.03
N ALA A 646 -35.56 36.56 3.56
CA ALA A 646 -35.26 37.83 2.90
C ALA A 646 -36.03 38.00 1.57
N VAL A 647 -36.11 36.94 0.74
CA VAL A 647 -36.93 36.94 -0.50
C VAL A 647 -38.40 37.14 -0.17
N SER A 648 -38.91 36.49 0.87
CA SER A 648 -40.30 36.63 1.34
C SER A 648 -40.60 38.07 1.81
N ALA A 649 -39.69 38.67 2.58
CA ALA A 649 -39.80 40.05 3.03
C ALA A 649 -39.82 41.06 1.87
N LYS A 650 -38.94 40.90 0.86
CA LYS A 650 -38.96 41.74 -0.35
C LYS A 650 -40.21 41.52 -1.21
N GLN A 651 -40.74 40.31 -1.28
CA GLN A 651 -42.03 40.05 -1.95
C GLN A 651 -43.20 40.76 -1.23
N ALA A 652 -43.17 40.86 0.10
CA ALA A 652 -44.15 41.65 0.86
C ALA A 652 -43.99 43.17 0.58
N GLU A 653 -42.76 43.68 0.53
CA GLU A 653 -42.48 45.09 0.19
C GLU A 653 -42.96 45.46 -1.22
N ILE A 654 -42.65 44.63 -2.23
CA ILE A 654 -43.16 44.77 -3.61
C ILE A 654 -44.70 44.82 -3.63
N THR A 655 -45.36 43.99 -2.83
CA THR A 655 -46.82 43.95 -2.76
C THR A 655 -47.39 45.25 -2.16
N ALA A 656 -46.78 45.77 -1.10
CA ALA A 656 -47.16 47.04 -0.49
C ALA A 656 -46.87 48.26 -1.38
N LEU A 657 -45.78 48.23 -2.16
CA LEU A 657 -45.44 49.28 -3.14
C LEU A 657 -46.45 49.32 -4.29
N ASN A 658 -46.84 48.18 -4.85
CA ASN A 658 -47.90 48.10 -5.86
C ASN A 658 -49.23 48.63 -5.33
N ALA A 659 -49.71 48.14 -4.18
CA ALA A 659 -50.95 48.60 -3.58
C ALA A 659 -50.96 50.12 -3.29
N ARG A 660 -49.79 50.71 -2.96
CA ARG A 660 -49.69 52.17 -2.79
C ARG A 660 -49.65 52.91 -4.14
N MET A 661 -49.09 52.31 -5.19
CA MET A 661 -49.10 52.86 -6.56
C MET A 661 -50.53 52.89 -7.12
N ASP A 662 -51.31 51.82 -6.94
CA ASP A 662 -52.72 51.75 -7.34
C ASP A 662 -53.55 52.88 -6.70
N ILE A 663 -53.36 53.13 -5.41
CA ILE A 663 -54.03 54.23 -4.69
C ILE A 663 -53.64 55.59 -5.28
N LEU A 664 -52.37 55.83 -5.61
CA LEU A 664 -51.93 57.11 -6.19
C LEU A 664 -52.49 57.31 -7.62
N VAL A 665 -52.56 56.25 -8.43
CA VAL A 665 -53.17 56.28 -9.76
C VAL A 665 -54.69 56.56 -9.67
N ALA A 666 -55.37 56.01 -8.66
CA ALA A 666 -56.78 56.32 -8.38
C ALA A 666 -56.97 57.76 -7.89
N GLU A 667 -56.11 58.25 -6.98
CA GLU A 667 -56.08 59.66 -6.52
C GLU A 667 -55.91 60.61 -7.74
N LEU A 668 -54.95 60.34 -8.63
CA LEU A 668 -54.68 61.13 -9.84
C LEU A 668 -55.86 61.10 -10.83
N THR A 669 -56.45 59.92 -11.06
CA THR A 669 -57.61 59.76 -11.95
C THR A 669 -58.81 60.57 -11.44
N GLY A 670 -59.09 60.51 -10.14
CA GLY A 670 -60.14 61.29 -9.50
C GLY A 670 -59.89 62.81 -9.53
N LEU A 671 -58.62 63.23 -9.55
CA LEU A 671 -58.23 64.64 -9.65
C LEU A 671 -58.35 65.18 -11.09
N ASN A 672 -57.92 64.40 -12.08
CA ASN A 672 -58.10 64.74 -13.51
C ASN A 672 -59.58 64.87 -13.88
N ALA A 673 -60.46 64.06 -13.29
CA ALA A 673 -61.92 64.22 -13.44
C ALA A 673 -62.45 65.56 -12.87
N GLN A 674 -61.84 66.09 -11.80
CA GLN A 674 -62.19 67.40 -11.23
C GLN A 674 -61.66 68.56 -12.09
N ILE A 675 -60.45 68.44 -12.64
CA ILE A 675 -59.90 69.41 -13.61
C ILE A 675 -60.83 69.51 -14.82
N ALA A 676 -61.17 68.37 -15.43
CA ALA A 676 -62.08 68.31 -16.57
C ALA A 676 -63.53 68.72 -16.26
N ALA A 677 -63.91 68.88 -14.98
CA ALA A 677 -65.18 69.46 -14.56
C ALA A 677 -65.07 71.00 -14.48
N LYS A 678 -64.03 71.52 -13.83
CA LYS A 678 -63.76 72.98 -13.78
C LYS A 678 -63.53 73.58 -15.17
N GLU A 679 -62.94 72.84 -16.10
CA GLU A 679 -62.79 73.29 -17.50
C GLU A 679 -64.15 73.49 -18.22
N ARG A 680 -65.15 72.67 -17.91
CA ARG A 680 -66.52 72.88 -18.42
C ARG A 680 -67.18 74.06 -17.74
N GLU A 681 -67.07 74.18 -16.42
CA GLU A 681 -67.60 75.31 -15.65
C GLU A 681 -67.08 76.66 -16.17
N ILE A 682 -65.78 76.79 -16.46
CA ILE A 682 -65.18 77.98 -17.09
C ILE A 682 -65.78 78.24 -18.49
N THR A 683 -65.97 77.18 -19.30
CA THR A 683 -66.55 77.30 -20.65
C THR A 683 -68.02 77.75 -20.61
N ASP A 684 -68.79 77.22 -19.66
CA ASP A 684 -70.21 77.56 -19.46
C ASP A 684 -70.39 78.99 -18.92
N LEU A 685 -69.45 79.49 -18.12
CA LEU A 685 -69.40 80.89 -17.68
C LEU A 685 -69.04 81.84 -18.84
N GLN A 686 -68.01 81.53 -19.63
CA GLN A 686 -67.62 82.30 -20.82
C GLN A 686 -68.76 82.42 -21.84
N ALA A 687 -69.56 81.36 -22.00
CA ALA A 687 -70.74 81.36 -22.86
C ALA A 687 -71.88 82.30 -22.39
N GLN A 688 -71.91 82.66 -21.10
CA GLN A 688 -72.87 83.61 -20.52
C GLN A 688 -72.35 85.05 -20.50
N VAL A 689 -71.04 85.23 -20.29
CA VAL A 689 -70.35 86.55 -20.31
C VAL A 689 -70.37 87.19 -21.71
N ALA A 690 -70.13 86.39 -22.76
CA ALA A 690 -70.03 86.89 -24.13
C ALA A 690 -71.29 87.61 -24.69
N PRO A 691 -72.53 87.08 -24.57
CA PRO A 691 -73.72 87.77 -25.07
C PRO A 691 -74.06 89.06 -24.31
N LEU A 692 -73.80 89.13 -23.00
CA LEU A 692 -74.06 90.32 -22.19
C LEU A 692 -73.15 91.50 -22.60
N LEU A 693 -71.87 91.22 -22.90
CA LEU A 693 -70.96 92.22 -23.48
C LEU A 693 -71.48 92.77 -24.82
N ALA A 694 -71.96 91.88 -25.70
CA ALA A 694 -72.50 92.29 -27.01
C ALA A 694 -73.81 93.09 -26.90
N GLN A 695 -74.65 92.82 -25.88
CA GLN A 695 -75.83 93.63 -25.58
C GLN A 695 -75.44 95.03 -25.07
N LEU A 696 -74.42 95.11 -24.22
CA LEU A 696 -73.92 96.37 -23.67
C LEU A 696 -73.35 97.30 -24.76
N ASP A 697 -72.52 96.76 -25.66
CA ASP A 697 -72.00 97.51 -26.82
C ASP A 697 -73.12 98.05 -27.71
N ARG A 698 -74.18 97.25 -27.92
CA ARG A 698 -75.34 97.65 -28.71
C ARG A 698 -76.11 98.80 -28.06
N LEU A 699 -76.44 98.69 -26.78
CA LEU A 699 -77.22 99.70 -26.06
C LEU A 699 -76.50 101.06 -26.03
N ASN A 700 -75.18 101.07 -25.84
CA ASN A 700 -74.36 102.29 -25.95
C ASN A 700 -74.50 102.99 -27.32
N GLY A 701 -74.62 102.22 -28.40
CA GLY A 701 -74.84 102.74 -29.76
C GLY A 701 -76.25 103.32 -29.97
N GLU A 702 -77.28 102.65 -29.45
CA GLU A 702 -78.68 103.08 -29.59
C GLU A 702 -79.00 104.34 -28.75
N ILE A 703 -78.41 104.47 -27.55
CA ILE A 703 -78.42 105.70 -26.74
C ILE A 703 -77.82 106.88 -27.54
N SER A 704 -76.60 106.70 -28.05
CA SER A 704 -75.85 107.75 -28.76
C SER A 704 -76.57 108.27 -30.01
N ALA A 705 -77.33 107.42 -30.70
CA ALA A 705 -78.13 107.81 -31.86
C ALA A 705 -79.36 108.65 -31.47
N THR A 706 -79.98 108.33 -30.34
CA THR A 706 -81.20 108.98 -29.84
C THR A 706 -80.92 110.41 -29.37
N GLU A 707 -79.82 110.64 -28.65
CA GLU A 707 -79.36 111.99 -28.25
C GLU A 707 -79.16 112.92 -29.46
N ALA A 708 -78.59 112.40 -30.55
CA ALA A 708 -78.28 113.18 -31.75
C ALA A 708 -79.55 113.66 -32.46
N GLN A 709 -80.60 112.82 -32.52
CA GLN A 709 -81.89 113.17 -33.12
C GLN A 709 -82.64 114.23 -32.30
N LEU A 710 -82.59 114.12 -30.96
CA LEU A 710 -83.26 115.07 -30.06
C LEU A 710 -82.76 116.51 -30.26
N LYS A 711 -81.45 116.66 -30.45
CA LYS A 711 -80.77 117.96 -30.63
C LYS A 711 -81.18 118.69 -31.92
N GLU A 712 -81.46 117.95 -32.99
CA GLU A 712 -81.86 118.51 -34.29
C GLU A 712 -83.28 119.12 -34.23
N LEU A 713 -84.25 118.40 -33.66
CA LEU A 713 -85.63 118.88 -33.51
C LEU A 713 -85.73 120.14 -32.64
N GLN A 714 -84.90 120.27 -31.61
CA GLN A 714 -84.83 121.48 -30.78
C GLN A 714 -84.35 122.71 -31.55
N ALA A 715 -83.42 122.54 -32.50
CA ALA A 715 -82.97 123.62 -33.37
C ALA A 715 -84.07 124.06 -34.34
N GLN A 716 -84.81 123.11 -34.92
CA GLN A 716 -85.92 123.37 -35.85
C GLN A 716 -87.06 124.17 -35.18
N LEU A 717 -87.43 123.82 -33.95
CA LEU A 717 -88.46 124.54 -33.17
C LEU A 717 -88.12 126.02 -32.99
N THR A 718 -86.83 126.33 -32.76
CA THR A 718 -86.34 127.70 -32.54
C THR A 718 -86.42 128.55 -33.82
N ALA A 719 -86.24 127.94 -34.99
CA ALA A 719 -86.32 128.64 -36.28
C ALA A 719 -87.76 128.99 -36.71
N LEU A 720 -88.76 128.25 -36.22
CA LEU A 720 -90.18 128.47 -36.51
C LEU A 720 -90.75 129.70 -35.79
N ASP A 721 -90.36 129.94 -34.53
CA ASP A 721 -90.85 131.08 -33.72
C ASP A 721 -90.47 132.45 -34.33
N LEU A 722 -89.29 132.55 -34.95
CA LEU A 722 -88.83 133.77 -35.61
C LEU A 722 -89.74 134.14 -36.79
N LYS A 723 -90.04 133.18 -37.68
CA LYS A 723 -90.89 133.41 -38.88
C LYS A 723 -92.28 133.92 -38.51
N LEU A 724 -92.87 133.36 -37.45
CA LEU A 724 -94.22 133.67 -36.97
C LEU A 724 -94.31 135.11 -36.41
N THR A 725 -93.20 135.63 -35.90
CA THR A 725 -93.08 137.01 -35.39
C THR A 725 -93.05 138.06 -36.52
N ASP A 726 -92.30 137.80 -37.60
CA ASP A 726 -92.15 138.74 -38.73
C ASP A 726 -93.46 138.90 -39.54
N ALA A 727 -94.19 137.80 -39.77
CA ALA A 727 -95.44 137.83 -40.53
C ALA A 727 -96.54 138.65 -39.83
N ASN A 728 -96.67 138.52 -38.49
CA ASN A 728 -97.58 139.34 -37.68
C ASN A 728 -97.30 140.85 -37.82
N THR A 729 -96.02 141.23 -37.83
CA THR A 729 -95.59 142.63 -37.95
C THR A 729 -95.99 143.22 -39.31
N THR A 730 -95.90 142.41 -40.37
CA THR A 730 -96.25 142.81 -41.74
C THR A 730 -97.76 143.08 -41.89
N LEU A 731 -98.60 142.23 -41.29
CA LEU A 731 -100.07 142.35 -41.36
C LEU A 731 -100.59 143.69 -40.83
N ALA A 732 -100.04 144.16 -39.70
CA ALA A 732 -100.46 145.40 -39.05
C ALA A 732 -100.21 146.65 -39.92
N ALA A 733 -99.10 146.68 -40.66
CA ALA A 733 -98.72 147.82 -41.49
C ALA A 733 -99.67 148.05 -42.67
N LEU A 734 -100.18 146.96 -43.28
CA LEU A 734 -101.10 147.03 -44.42
C LEU A 734 -102.48 147.58 -44.01
N GLN A 735 -102.99 147.18 -42.84
CA GLN A 735 -104.28 147.63 -42.33
C GLN A 735 -104.33 149.15 -42.08
N ALA A 736 -103.21 149.77 -41.69
CA ALA A 736 -103.11 151.21 -41.46
C ALA A 736 -103.34 152.03 -42.75
N LYS A 737 -102.77 151.60 -43.89
CA LYS A 737 -102.93 152.29 -45.19
C LYS A 737 -104.40 152.38 -45.63
N LYS A 738 -105.20 151.35 -45.35
CA LYS A 738 -106.59 151.23 -45.82
C LYS A 738 -107.47 152.38 -45.32
N ASN A 739 -107.29 152.76 -44.05
CA ASN A 739 -108.10 153.79 -43.43
C ASN A 739 -107.83 155.18 -44.04
N ALA A 740 -106.59 155.48 -44.43
CA ALA A 740 -106.20 156.80 -44.94
C ALA A 740 -106.86 157.16 -46.29
N ASN A 741 -106.99 156.21 -47.22
CA ASN A 741 -107.61 156.45 -48.52
C ASN A 741 -109.10 156.82 -48.40
N LYS A 742 -109.80 156.20 -47.46
CA LYS A 742 -111.23 156.40 -47.21
C LYS A 742 -111.56 157.85 -46.82
N ASP A 743 -110.72 158.46 -45.98
CA ASP A 743 -110.94 159.82 -45.49
C ASP A 743 -110.70 160.87 -46.60
N ALA A 744 -109.76 160.62 -47.51
CA ALA A 744 -109.47 161.50 -48.65
C ALA A 744 -110.65 161.61 -49.64
N ILE A 745 -111.34 160.50 -49.92
CA ILE A 745 -112.55 160.47 -50.77
C ILE A 745 -113.66 161.34 -50.18
N ALA A 746 -113.82 161.35 -48.86
CA ALA A 746 -114.87 162.11 -48.18
C ALA A 746 -114.67 163.63 -48.31
N ALA A 747 -113.42 164.11 -48.16
CA ALA A 747 -113.10 165.54 -48.27
C ALA A 747 -113.43 166.11 -49.65
N GLN A 748 -113.07 165.41 -50.72
CA GLN A 748 -113.19 165.93 -52.08
C GLN A 748 -114.66 166.10 -52.54
N ARG A 749 -115.56 165.21 -52.08
CA ARG A 749 -117.00 165.31 -52.34
C ARG A 749 -117.63 166.59 -51.75
N THR A 750 -117.07 167.13 -50.66
CA THR A 750 -117.55 168.38 -50.05
C THR A 750 -117.24 169.61 -50.91
N ILE A 751 -116.08 169.64 -51.58
CA ILE A 751 -115.64 170.75 -52.45
C ILE A 751 -116.59 170.93 -53.63
N VAL A 752 -117.00 169.82 -54.26
CA VAL A 752 -117.95 169.80 -55.40
C VAL A 752 -119.25 170.53 -55.04
N SER A 753 -119.79 170.29 -53.83
CA SER A 753 -121.08 170.85 -53.41
C SER A 753 -121.06 172.37 -53.27
N GLY A 754 -120.04 172.94 -52.62
CA GLY A 754 -119.98 174.38 -52.32
C GLY A 754 -119.91 175.28 -53.56
N LEU A 755 -119.35 174.77 -54.66
CA LEU A 755 -119.26 175.47 -55.93
C LEU A 755 -120.63 175.54 -56.66
N GLN A 756 -121.52 174.56 -56.43
CA GLN A 756 -122.85 174.53 -57.05
C GLN A 756 -123.79 175.61 -56.48
N ASP A 757 -123.73 175.86 -55.17
CA ASP A 757 -124.58 176.87 -54.50
C ASP A 757 -124.22 178.30 -54.91
N GLN A 758 -122.93 178.59 -55.11
CA GLN A 758 -122.46 179.89 -55.61
C GLN A 758 -122.98 180.18 -57.02
N LEU A 759 -123.02 179.16 -57.89
CA LEU A 759 -123.56 179.28 -59.24
C LEU A 759 -125.06 179.59 -59.25
N GLY A 760 -125.84 178.88 -58.44
CA GLY A 760 -127.30 179.09 -58.33
C GLY A 760 -127.67 180.48 -57.76
N THR A 761 -126.90 180.98 -56.80
CA THR A 761 -127.10 182.30 -56.21
C THR A 761 -126.97 183.43 -57.25
N LEU A 762 -125.96 183.34 -58.12
CA LEU A 762 -125.67 184.37 -59.12
C LEU A 762 -126.74 184.47 -60.21
N GLN A 763 -127.31 183.33 -60.63
CA GLN A 763 -128.38 183.28 -61.65
C GLN A 763 -129.65 184.02 -61.23
N ASN A 764 -129.96 184.05 -59.93
CA ASN A 764 -131.14 184.77 -59.42
C ASN A 764 -130.96 186.30 -59.43
N GLN A 765 -129.73 186.81 -59.26
CA GLN A 765 -129.45 188.24 -59.35
C GLN A 765 -129.66 188.78 -60.78
N ILE A 766 -129.31 187.99 -61.81
CA ILE A 766 -129.54 188.35 -63.22
C ILE A 766 -131.04 188.53 -63.48
N LYS A 767 -131.89 187.59 -63.03
CA LYS A 767 -133.36 187.65 -63.18
C LYS A 767 -133.96 188.92 -62.55
N SER A 768 -133.41 189.39 -61.42
CA SER A 768 -133.93 190.58 -60.74
C SER A 768 -133.69 191.88 -61.51
N ILE A 769 -132.67 191.94 -62.37
CA ILE A 769 -132.35 193.13 -63.17
C ILE A 769 -133.24 193.20 -64.41
N ASP A 770 -133.44 192.07 -65.10
CA ASP A 770 -134.28 191.98 -66.31
C ASP A 770 -135.73 192.47 -66.03
N GLY A 771 -136.25 192.27 -64.81
CA GLY A 771 -137.59 192.73 -64.40
C GLY A 771 -137.75 194.25 -64.24
N GLN A 772 -136.68 195.01 -63.95
CA GLN A 772 -136.78 196.46 -63.69
C GLN A 772 -136.78 197.33 -64.95
N ILE A 773 -136.38 196.77 -66.09
CA ILE A 773 -136.21 197.52 -67.36
C ILE A 773 -137.57 197.84 -68.03
N ALA A 774 -138.61 197.03 -67.78
CA ALA A 774 -139.86 197.07 -68.56
C ALA A 774 -140.86 198.17 -68.18
N LEU A 775 -140.81 198.73 -66.96
CA LEU A 775 -141.93 199.47 -66.35
C LEU A 775 -141.83 201.02 -66.39
N GLY A 776 -140.97 201.58 -67.24
CA GLY A 776 -141.07 202.99 -67.69
C GLY A 776 -140.79 204.10 -66.67
N GLY A 777 -140.60 203.80 -65.38
CA GLY A 777 -140.11 204.75 -64.38
C GLY A 777 -141.11 205.23 -63.32
N CYS A 778 -141.91 204.33 -62.75
CA CYS A 778 -142.40 204.47 -61.37
C CYS A 778 -142.31 203.13 -60.65
N ALA A 779 -142.12 203.16 -59.32
CA ALA A 779 -141.73 201.97 -58.55
C ALA A 779 -142.93 201.12 -58.08
N ALA A 780 -142.65 199.83 -57.94
CA ALA A 780 -143.20 198.93 -56.92
C ALA A 780 -142.01 198.20 -56.27
#